data_AF-A0A8F1WIJ9-F1
#
_entry.id   AF-A0A8F1WIJ9-F1
#
_cell.length_a   1.000
_cell.length_b   1.000
_cell.length_c   1.000
_cell.angle_alpha   90.00
_cell.angle_beta   90.00
_cell.angle_gamma   90.00
#
_symmetry.space_group_name_H-M   'P 1'
#
loop_
_entity.id
_entity.type
_entity.pdbx_description
1 polymer ?
#
loop_
_entity_poly.entity_id
_entity_poly.type
_entity_poly.pdbx_seq_one_letter_code
_entity_poly.pdbx_strand_id
1 'polypeptide(L)'
;MGFFNAFSGKSDNAKNVPQQPEIKEKPLNNRRSIRYLVEDVPIGQTGILVNIGKGGCNLRKLSPDLIDELEIKVTIAGNEYRSRVVWQDDKHIGLELQGGFDAPEFITKHLKKVRDITIRPLRRLSDEAIKGFVEKDMFGIMINLMAELEAPHCDMERMKLFVCKLPGLKEAVAASANIIRTEEEIVTLKDVDYAIKRLGTDTVKKVSLEYIKKKSSEIEVPEWGAHFYDSYKILKTVFFSKLAPFFAYKDNQNLAEAILNLETKGVDIFLQKGNKSFTRFYGSPTKIYSEVTRFLEKINFGKDLIQVNKIYITSVRKPTMALYDGYVLAHLARFPHIILDKSMKVSLNKIVLNFSLIYNLTMLATEAFIEKDKYANSVLVHRLKRTGMDEQKLLLFLDDIVNNTNKVMNDIGKRGNLKGINITGTPIRVREFLAKEPYSERFLNSFNEFKNTKRLVIKYEDDTYTHYILGRILDSEEFELNTKLCCVLPCESLMSEDFSVEQFSYFNIVLFKNIDLLPATLLRSLVKMWNTFEGSIIMTFSAYSMLDYSNRELFLLIRKYIVDFPSYFSDQKIYLKMVEHVTAYIKSYTNGGTVDDSLYTNNVITMDHIRGSALLQSAQSLEEEEEDKSEDVKHRAYKNLGS
;
A
#
# COMPACT_ATOMS: atom_id res chain seq x y z
N MET A 1 -26.45 59.37 -32.54
CA MET A 1 -26.32 59.23 -34.00
C MET A 1 -26.89 57.88 -34.39
N GLY A 2 -27.76 57.86 -35.40
CA GLY A 2 -28.79 56.84 -35.72
C GLY A 2 -28.29 55.40 -35.89
N PHE A 3 -29.07 54.39 -35.52
CA PHE A 3 -30.33 53.91 -36.14
C PHE A 3 -30.15 53.35 -37.55
N PHE A 4 -30.30 52.03 -37.69
CA PHE A 4 -31.13 51.40 -38.72
C PHE A 4 -31.79 50.13 -38.15
N ASN A 5 -33.11 50.18 -38.08
CA ASN A 5 -34.04 49.05 -37.96
C ASN A 5 -34.36 48.53 -39.37
N ALA A 6 -34.68 47.23 -39.52
CA ALA A 6 -35.97 46.77 -40.07
C ALA A 6 -36.08 45.24 -40.16
N PHE A 7 -37.24 44.75 -39.70
CA PHE A 7 -37.87 43.43 -39.87
C PHE A 7 -38.03 43.04 -41.37
N SER A 8 -38.28 41.81 -41.84
CA SER A 8 -39.23 40.76 -41.42
C SER A 8 -39.04 39.51 -42.31
N GLY A 9 -39.51 38.34 -41.88
CA GLY A 9 -39.77 37.22 -42.80
C GLY A 9 -39.70 35.83 -42.15
N LYS A 10 -40.85 35.25 -41.83
CA LYS A 10 -40.98 33.83 -41.48
C LYS A 10 -40.54 32.95 -42.66
N SER A 11 -39.75 31.90 -42.40
CA SER A 11 -39.91 30.63 -43.13
C SER A 11 -39.82 29.46 -42.17
N ASP A 12 -40.90 28.69 -42.15
CA ASP A 12 -40.96 27.33 -41.65
C ASP A 12 -40.09 26.45 -42.56
N ASN A 13 -39.08 25.78 -42.00
CA ASN A 13 -38.84 24.34 -42.17
C ASN A 13 -37.45 23.89 -41.68
N ALA A 14 -37.50 22.93 -40.77
CA ALA A 14 -36.57 21.81 -40.61
C ALA A 14 -35.08 22.10 -40.33
N LYS A 15 -34.67 21.77 -39.10
CA LYS A 15 -33.91 20.53 -38.87
C LYS A 15 -33.99 20.14 -37.39
N ASN A 16 -34.69 19.03 -37.14
CA ASN A 16 -34.54 18.23 -35.93
C ASN A 16 -33.04 17.98 -35.71
N VAL A 17 -32.45 18.71 -34.77
CA VAL A 17 -31.22 18.26 -34.13
C VAL A 17 -31.65 17.04 -33.31
N PRO A 18 -31.14 15.82 -33.57
CA PRO A 18 -31.37 14.72 -32.66
C PRO A 18 -30.76 15.16 -31.33
N GLN A 19 -31.62 15.43 -30.33
CA GLN A 19 -31.16 15.43 -28.95
C GLN A 19 -30.51 14.06 -28.75
N GLN A 20 -29.18 14.05 -28.61
CA GLN A 20 -28.50 12.86 -28.13
C GLN A 20 -29.24 12.45 -26.86
N PRO A 21 -29.74 11.20 -26.78
CA PRO A 21 -30.43 10.77 -25.58
C PRO A 21 -29.48 10.99 -24.41
N GLU A 22 -29.89 11.79 -23.43
CA GLU A 22 -29.24 11.80 -22.13
C GLU A 22 -29.14 10.34 -21.69
N ILE A 23 -27.92 9.80 -21.71
CA ILE A 23 -27.67 8.47 -21.16
C ILE A 23 -27.89 8.64 -19.67
N LYS A 24 -29.12 8.38 -19.22
CA LYS A 24 -29.42 8.24 -17.80
C LYS A 24 -28.50 7.15 -17.28
N GLU A 25 -27.50 7.53 -16.49
CA GLU A 25 -26.60 6.57 -15.85
C GLU A 25 -27.43 5.50 -15.15
N LYS A 26 -27.35 4.27 -15.66
CA LYS A 26 -27.99 3.13 -15.03
C LYS A 26 -27.22 2.87 -13.73
N PRO A 27 -27.87 2.92 -12.55
CA PRO A 27 -27.16 2.66 -11.30
C PRO A 27 -26.68 1.21 -11.28
N LEU A 28 -25.47 0.97 -10.73
CA LEU A 28 -24.95 -0.39 -10.51
C LEU A 28 -25.89 -1.21 -9.62
N ASN A 29 -26.66 -0.53 -8.79
CA ASN A 29 -27.57 -1.15 -7.85
C ASN A 29 -28.77 -0.25 -7.50
N ASN A 30 -29.93 -0.87 -7.27
CA ASN A 30 -31.16 -0.20 -6.83
C ASN A 30 -31.45 -0.40 -5.33
N ARG A 31 -30.43 -0.73 -4.53
CA ARG A 31 -30.59 -0.97 -3.08
C ARG A 31 -31.09 0.27 -2.34
N ARG A 32 -32.14 0.07 -1.54
CA ARG A 32 -32.68 1.08 -0.60
C ARG A 32 -31.97 1.05 0.75
N SER A 33 -31.45 -0.10 1.17
CA SER A 33 -30.78 -0.36 2.45
C SER A 33 -29.70 -1.43 2.28
N ILE A 34 -28.80 -1.53 3.27
CA ILE A 34 -27.80 -2.59 3.34
C ILE A 34 -28.45 -3.86 3.90
N ARG A 35 -28.05 -5.02 3.37
CA ARG A 35 -28.41 -6.33 3.89
C ARG A 35 -27.25 -6.90 4.70
N TYR A 36 -27.58 -7.37 5.89
CA TYR A 36 -26.67 -7.95 6.87
C TYR A 36 -26.99 -9.43 7.04
N LEU A 37 -25.99 -10.29 6.82
CA LEU A 37 -26.09 -11.73 7.05
C LEU A 37 -26.05 -11.99 8.55
N VAL A 38 -27.02 -12.71 9.07
CA VAL A 38 -27.11 -13.01 10.51
C VAL A 38 -27.02 -14.51 10.75
N GLU A 39 -26.65 -14.86 11.98
CA GLU A 39 -26.76 -16.19 12.53
C GLU A 39 -28.20 -16.67 12.46
N ASP A 40 -28.37 -17.99 12.49
CA ASP A 40 -29.67 -18.62 12.33
C ASP A 40 -30.56 -18.29 13.55
N VAL A 41 -31.37 -17.23 13.44
CA VAL A 41 -32.29 -16.78 14.49
C VAL A 41 -33.73 -17.21 14.17
N PRO A 42 -34.37 -18.07 14.97
CA PRO A 42 -35.76 -18.46 14.76
C PRO A 42 -36.74 -17.28 14.89
N ILE A 43 -37.64 -17.13 13.92
CA ILE A 43 -38.71 -16.12 13.87
C ILE A 43 -40.06 -16.84 13.91
N GLY A 44 -40.46 -17.26 15.12
CA GLY A 44 -41.70 -18.00 15.35
C GLY A 44 -41.83 -19.24 14.47
N GLN A 45 -43.01 -19.46 13.90
CA GLN A 45 -43.27 -20.55 12.93
C GLN A 45 -42.95 -20.15 11.48
N THR A 46 -42.65 -18.88 11.23
CA THR A 46 -42.48 -18.35 9.86
C THR A 46 -41.17 -18.82 9.22
N GLY A 47 -40.10 -18.95 10.00
CA GLY A 47 -38.80 -19.31 9.45
C GLY A 47 -37.63 -19.03 10.37
N ILE A 48 -36.43 -19.21 9.81
CA ILE A 48 -35.15 -18.83 10.41
C ILE A 48 -34.63 -17.61 9.66
N LEU A 49 -34.31 -16.53 10.38
CA LEU A 49 -33.75 -15.32 9.80
C LEU A 49 -32.38 -15.60 9.20
N VAL A 50 -32.21 -15.28 7.91
CA VAL A 50 -30.94 -15.45 7.17
C VAL A 50 -30.24 -14.11 6.99
N ASN A 51 -31.01 -13.06 6.67
CA ASN A 51 -30.51 -11.71 6.57
C ASN A 51 -31.56 -10.67 6.93
N ILE A 52 -31.11 -9.49 7.35
CA ILE A 52 -31.96 -8.36 7.72
C ILE A 52 -31.35 -7.04 7.24
N GLY A 53 -32.19 -6.04 7.02
CA GLY A 53 -31.78 -4.67 6.74
C GLY A 53 -32.91 -3.70 7.05
N LYS A 54 -32.66 -2.39 6.94
CA LYS A 54 -33.65 -1.35 7.29
C LYS A 54 -35.02 -1.52 6.62
N GLY A 55 -35.07 -2.06 5.41
CA GLY A 55 -36.32 -2.20 4.66
C GLY A 55 -36.99 -3.58 4.72
N GLY A 56 -36.35 -4.59 5.30
CA GLY A 56 -36.87 -5.95 5.18
C GLY A 56 -35.93 -7.03 5.70
N CYS A 57 -36.36 -8.29 5.56
CA CYS A 57 -35.57 -9.47 5.90
C CYS A 57 -35.78 -10.61 4.89
N ASN A 58 -34.91 -11.61 4.95
CA ASN A 58 -35.08 -12.89 4.26
C ASN A 58 -35.10 -14.00 5.32
N LEU A 59 -36.10 -14.86 5.26
CA LEU A 59 -36.23 -16.01 6.15
C LEU A 59 -36.05 -17.29 5.33
N ARG A 60 -35.33 -18.27 5.87
CA ARG A 60 -35.38 -19.66 5.41
C ARG A 60 -36.64 -20.29 6.00
N LYS A 61 -37.48 -20.86 5.14
CA LYS A 61 -38.75 -21.48 5.55
C LYS A 61 -38.51 -22.75 6.35
N LEU A 62 -39.44 -23.06 7.26
CA LEU A 62 -39.50 -24.35 7.97
C LEU A 62 -40.32 -25.40 7.21
N SER A 63 -41.28 -24.95 6.39
CA SER A 63 -42.08 -25.78 5.47
C SER A 63 -41.91 -25.28 4.04
N PRO A 64 -41.88 -26.16 3.02
CA PRO A 64 -41.81 -25.74 1.61
C PRO A 64 -43.07 -25.01 1.13
N ASP A 65 -44.17 -25.05 1.90
CA ASP A 65 -45.44 -24.46 1.51
C ASP A 65 -45.32 -22.95 1.22
N LEU A 66 -46.10 -22.49 0.25
CA LEU A 66 -46.21 -21.07 -0.06
C LEU A 66 -47.14 -20.41 0.97
N ILE A 67 -46.78 -19.21 1.40
CA ILE A 67 -47.65 -18.39 2.23
C ILE A 67 -48.64 -17.68 1.30
N ASP A 68 -49.93 -17.98 1.45
CA ASP A 68 -50.99 -17.37 0.64
C ASP A 68 -51.27 -15.90 1.05
N GLU A 69 -51.00 -15.56 2.31
CA GLU A 69 -51.18 -14.21 2.84
C GLU A 69 -50.06 -13.26 2.36
N LEU A 70 -50.45 -12.20 1.64
CA LEU A 70 -49.53 -11.14 1.18
C LEU A 70 -48.98 -10.29 2.33
N GLU A 71 -49.71 -10.18 3.44
CA GLU A 71 -49.29 -9.46 4.64
C GLU A 71 -49.26 -10.40 5.84
N ILE A 72 -48.10 -10.47 6.51
CA ILE A 72 -47.89 -11.29 7.70
C ILE A 72 -47.30 -10.45 8.83
N LYS A 73 -47.45 -10.94 10.07
CA LYS A 73 -46.79 -10.36 11.24
C LYS A 73 -45.60 -11.22 11.64
N VAL A 74 -44.45 -10.58 11.81
CA VAL A 74 -43.23 -11.26 12.28
C VAL A 74 -42.69 -10.56 13.52
N THR A 75 -42.23 -11.35 14.49
CA THR A 75 -41.60 -10.81 15.71
C THR A 75 -40.09 -10.89 15.58
N ILE A 76 -39.41 -9.75 15.57
CA ILE A 76 -37.95 -9.65 15.47
C ILE A 76 -37.47 -8.76 16.61
N ALA A 77 -36.44 -9.20 17.35
CA ALA A 77 -35.92 -8.46 18.52
C ALA A 77 -36.98 -8.12 19.58
N GLY A 78 -38.03 -8.94 19.71
CA GLY A 78 -39.16 -8.71 20.63
C GLY A 78 -40.21 -7.71 20.12
N ASN A 79 -40.01 -7.11 18.95
CA ASN A 79 -40.96 -6.19 18.33
C ASN A 79 -41.74 -6.88 17.22
N GLU A 80 -43.05 -6.63 17.15
CA GLU A 80 -43.93 -7.12 16.08
C GLU A 80 -43.91 -6.16 14.89
N TYR A 81 -43.59 -6.67 13.71
CA TYR A 81 -43.55 -5.92 12.45
C TYR A 81 -44.60 -6.45 11.49
N ARG A 82 -45.45 -5.55 10.98
CA ARG A 82 -46.27 -5.84 9.80
C ARG A 82 -45.37 -5.94 8.59
N SER A 83 -45.50 -7.01 7.83
CA SER A 83 -44.58 -7.35 6.75
C SER A 83 -45.33 -7.75 5.51
N ARG A 84 -44.87 -7.31 4.34
CA ARG A 84 -45.37 -7.74 3.05
C ARG A 84 -44.47 -8.80 2.44
N VAL A 85 -45.04 -9.90 1.97
CA VAL A 85 -44.33 -10.91 1.19
C VAL A 85 -44.03 -10.32 -0.19
N VAL A 86 -42.75 -10.08 -0.48
CA VAL A 86 -42.31 -9.52 -1.78
C VAL A 86 -41.81 -10.58 -2.74
N TRP A 87 -41.35 -11.72 -2.21
CA TRP A 87 -40.87 -12.86 -2.97
C TRP A 87 -40.86 -14.10 -2.07
N GLN A 88 -41.06 -15.29 -2.65
CA GLN A 88 -40.87 -16.58 -1.96
C GLN A 88 -40.55 -17.69 -2.96
N ASP A 89 -39.84 -18.71 -2.49
CA ASP A 89 -39.65 -20.00 -3.16
C ASP A 89 -39.90 -21.15 -2.16
N ASP A 90 -39.48 -22.37 -2.52
CA ASP A 90 -39.59 -23.58 -1.68
C ASP A 90 -38.72 -23.54 -0.42
N LYS A 91 -37.73 -22.64 -0.36
CA LYS A 91 -36.72 -22.58 0.71
C LYS A 91 -36.72 -21.28 1.48
N HIS A 92 -37.17 -20.19 0.88
CA HIS A 92 -37.00 -18.84 1.40
C HIS A 92 -38.23 -17.97 1.17
N ILE A 93 -38.33 -16.94 2.00
CA ILE A 93 -39.32 -15.88 1.89
C ILE A 93 -38.68 -14.52 2.16
N GLY A 94 -38.83 -13.63 1.19
CA GLY A 94 -38.44 -12.24 1.28
C GLY A 94 -39.58 -11.38 1.81
N LEU A 95 -39.31 -10.65 2.88
CA LEU A 95 -40.27 -9.78 3.55
C LEU A 95 -39.82 -8.32 3.46
N GLU A 96 -40.75 -7.43 3.19
CA GLU A 96 -40.62 -5.99 3.36
C GLU A 96 -41.29 -5.58 4.67
N LEU A 97 -40.53 -4.93 5.57
CA LEU A 97 -41.01 -4.52 6.89
C LEU A 97 -41.70 -3.16 6.76
N GLN A 98 -43.02 -3.11 6.99
CA GLN A 98 -43.78 -1.87 6.99
C GLN A 98 -43.38 -1.03 8.21
N GLY A 99 -42.80 0.16 7.98
CA GLY A 99 -42.22 1.01 9.03
C GLY A 99 -40.69 0.89 9.17
N GLY A 100 -40.09 -0.12 8.55
CA GLY A 100 -38.64 -0.35 8.58
C GLY A 100 -38.12 -0.95 9.90
N PHE A 101 -36.87 -1.38 9.87
CA PHE A 101 -36.19 -2.01 10.99
C PHE A 101 -35.19 -1.05 11.64
N ASP A 102 -35.42 -0.72 12.91
CA ASP A 102 -34.61 0.24 13.68
C ASP A 102 -34.09 -0.35 14.99
N ALA A 103 -33.36 -1.47 14.89
CA ALA A 103 -32.67 -2.10 16.02
C ALA A 103 -31.26 -2.57 15.60
N PRO A 104 -30.30 -1.64 15.35
CA PRO A 104 -28.96 -1.99 14.89
C PRO A 104 -28.18 -2.87 15.88
N GLU A 105 -28.49 -2.79 17.18
CA GLU A 105 -27.87 -3.62 18.23
C GLU A 105 -28.22 -5.10 18.03
N PHE A 106 -29.46 -5.40 17.63
CA PHE A 106 -29.88 -6.76 17.31
C PHE A 106 -29.06 -7.33 16.14
N ILE A 107 -28.90 -6.54 15.07
CA ILE A 107 -28.09 -6.95 13.92
C ILE A 107 -26.65 -7.18 14.35
N THR A 108 -26.07 -6.25 15.13
CA THR A 108 -24.67 -6.31 15.57
C THR A 108 -24.39 -7.56 16.41
N LYS A 109 -25.34 -7.95 17.27
CA LYS A 109 -25.25 -9.14 18.12
C LYS A 109 -25.30 -10.44 17.31
N HIS A 110 -26.11 -10.50 16.27
CA HIS A 110 -26.35 -11.72 15.50
C HIS A 110 -25.61 -11.75 14.16
N LEU A 111 -24.74 -10.79 13.86
CA LEU A 111 -24.06 -10.70 12.58
C LEU A 111 -23.13 -11.90 12.35
N LYS A 112 -23.25 -12.57 11.19
CA LYS A 112 -22.25 -13.57 10.78
C LYS A 112 -20.92 -12.85 10.55
N LYS A 113 -19.88 -13.25 11.29
CA LYS A 113 -18.54 -12.68 11.20
C LYS A 113 -17.55 -13.74 10.75
N VAL A 114 -16.73 -13.39 9.78
CA VAL A 114 -15.55 -14.18 9.41
C VAL A 114 -14.62 -14.17 10.62
N ARG A 115 -14.13 -15.35 11.04
CA ARG A 115 -13.25 -15.42 12.21
C ARG A 115 -11.86 -14.92 11.84
N ASP A 116 -11.31 -14.06 12.67
CA ASP A 116 -9.97 -13.51 12.50
C ASP A 116 -9.04 -14.01 13.63
N ILE A 117 -7.74 -13.74 13.53
CA ILE A 117 -6.76 -14.07 14.56
C ILE A 117 -6.16 -12.79 15.15
N THR A 118 -5.86 -12.81 16.46
CA THR A 118 -5.00 -11.79 17.07
C THR A 118 -3.60 -12.36 17.24
N ILE A 119 -2.64 -11.83 16.47
CA ILE A 119 -1.24 -12.26 16.58
C ILE A 119 -0.52 -11.36 17.56
N ARG A 120 0.17 -11.98 18.53
CA ARG A 120 1.12 -11.29 19.39
C ARG A 120 2.51 -11.42 18.79
N PRO A 121 3.29 -10.33 18.76
CA PRO A 121 4.64 -10.41 18.21
C PRO A 121 5.53 -11.28 19.10
N LEU A 122 6.37 -12.11 18.47
CA LEU A 122 7.34 -12.96 19.17
C LEU A 122 8.32 -12.13 19.99
N ARG A 123 8.82 -11.04 19.40
CA ARG A 123 9.70 -10.04 20.03
C ARG A 123 9.13 -8.65 19.74
N ARG A 124 9.28 -7.70 20.67
CA ARG A 124 8.84 -6.31 20.42
C ARG A 124 10.04 -5.42 20.14
N LEU A 125 10.03 -4.74 19.00
CA LEU A 125 11.00 -3.71 18.67
C LEU A 125 10.48 -2.32 19.10
N SER A 126 11.07 -1.74 20.14
CA SER A 126 10.74 -0.39 20.65
C SER A 126 11.31 0.73 19.76
N ASP A 127 10.71 1.92 19.83
CA ASP A 127 11.18 3.10 19.08
C ASP A 127 12.55 3.58 19.57
N GLU A 128 12.82 3.46 20.86
CA GLU A 128 14.10 3.80 21.50
C GLU A 128 15.22 2.91 20.94
N ALA A 129 14.94 1.61 20.81
CA ALA A 129 15.88 0.67 20.22
C ALA A 129 16.23 1.08 18.77
N ILE A 130 15.25 1.50 17.96
CA ILE A 130 15.47 1.96 16.58
C ILE A 130 16.30 3.26 16.57
N LYS A 131 15.97 4.23 17.42
CA LYS A 131 16.72 5.50 17.55
C LYS A 131 18.17 5.27 17.98
N GLY A 132 18.44 4.26 18.82
CA GLY A 132 19.79 3.88 19.20
C GLY A 132 20.69 3.44 18.03
N PHE A 133 20.12 2.99 16.89
CA PHE A 133 20.91 2.72 15.68
C PHE A 133 21.30 4.00 14.95
N VAL A 134 20.46 5.04 14.99
CA VAL A 134 20.71 6.33 14.34
C VAL A 134 21.97 6.99 14.89
N GLU A 135 22.20 6.88 16.20
CA GLU A 135 23.37 7.44 16.88
C GLU A 135 24.69 6.77 16.46
N LYS A 136 24.62 5.55 15.91
CA LYS A 136 25.77 4.74 15.50
C LYS A 136 25.95 4.68 13.98
N ASP A 137 24.97 5.14 13.18
CA ASP A 137 25.02 5.04 11.72
C ASP A 137 25.85 6.16 11.09
N MET A 138 27.13 5.85 10.81
CA MET A 138 28.02 6.74 10.09
C MET A 138 27.46 7.18 8.73
N PHE A 139 26.70 6.31 8.04
CA PHE A 139 26.16 6.62 6.72
C PHE A 139 25.06 7.69 6.77
N GLY A 140 24.14 7.61 7.72
CA GLY A 140 23.14 8.65 7.95
C GLY A 140 23.76 10.01 8.27
N ILE A 141 24.86 10.01 9.03
CA ILE A 141 25.63 11.24 9.31
C ILE A 141 26.28 11.78 8.02
N MET A 142 26.81 10.92 7.16
CA MET A 142 27.38 11.32 5.86
C MET A 142 26.33 11.90 4.89
N ILE A 143 25.12 11.32 4.83
CA ILE A 143 24.02 11.85 3.99
C ILE A 143 23.62 13.25 4.44
N ASN A 144 23.49 13.47 5.76
CA ASN A 144 23.15 14.78 6.30
C ASN A 144 24.24 15.81 6.02
N LEU A 145 25.51 15.40 6.13
CA LEU A 145 26.62 16.24 5.75
C LEU A 145 26.54 16.61 4.27
N MET A 146 26.42 15.66 3.34
CA MET A 146 26.27 15.93 1.90
C MET A 146 25.19 16.96 1.60
N ALA A 147 24.00 16.76 2.17
CA ALA A 147 22.88 17.68 1.98
C ALA A 147 23.18 19.11 2.47
N GLU A 148 23.94 19.25 3.56
CA GLU A 148 24.37 20.54 4.09
C GLU A 148 25.46 21.19 3.21
N LEU A 149 26.36 20.39 2.61
CA LEU A 149 27.38 20.90 1.69
C LEU A 149 26.78 21.42 0.38
N GLU A 150 25.73 20.77 -0.10
CA GLU A 150 25.00 21.10 -1.34
C GLU A 150 23.97 22.23 -1.17
N ALA A 151 23.64 22.60 0.08
CA ALA A 151 22.70 23.68 0.36
C ALA A 151 23.22 25.03 -0.19
N PRO A 152 22.34 25.87 -0.80
CA PRO A 152 22.71 27.21 -1.29
C PRO A 152 23.32 28.11 -0.20
N HIS A 153 22.90 27.89 1.04
CA HIS A 153 23.43 28.52 2.24
C HIS A 153 23.82 27.41 3.23
N CYS A 154 25.10 27.04 3.22
CA CYS A 154 25.63 26.02 4.13
C CYS A 154 25.72 26.60 5.55
N ASP A 155 25.05 25.97 6.51
CA ASP A 155 25.12 26.30 7.93
C ASP A 155 26.42 25.74 8.53
N MET A 156 27.32 26.65 8.89
CA MET A 156 28.63 26.33 9.44
C MET A 156 28.57 25.54 10.75
N GLU A 157 27.59 25.80 11.60
CA GLU A 157 27.46 25.12 12.90
C GLU A 157 26.92 23.69 12.71
N ARG A 158 26.04 23.49 11.73
CA ARG A 158 25.60 22.13 11.33
C ARG A 158 26.71 21.34 10.66
N MET A 159 27.44 21.95 9.73
CA MET A 159 28.58 21.30 9.08
C MET A 159 29.62 20.86 10.12
N LYS A 160 29.96 21.73 11.09
CA LYS A 160 30.79 21.40 12.25
C LYS A 160 30.29 20.18 13.01
N LEU A 161 29.00 20.19 13.37
CA LEU A 161 28.39 19.12 14.14
C LEU A 161 28.56 17.76 13.43
N PHE A 162 28.36 17.72 12.12
CA PHE A 162 28.54 16.49 11.33
C PHE A 162 30.00 16.08 11.18
N VAL A 163 30.92 17.03 10.95
CA VAL A 163 32.37 16.77 10.93
C VAL A 163 32.82 16.15 12.26
N CYS A 164 32.40 16.71 13.40
CA CYS A 164 32.72 16.19 14.73
C CYS A 164 32.17 14.78 14.99
N LYS A 165 31.01 14.44 14.41
CA LYS A 165 30.39 13.11 14.53
C LYS A 165 31.02 12.05 13.62
N LEU A 166 31.92 12.43 12.72
CA LEU A 166 32.66 11.52 11.83
C LEU A 166 34.16 11.58 12.19
N PRO A 167 34.67 10.71 13.08
CA PRO A 167 36.04 10.78 13.57
C PRO A 167 37.10 10.83 12.46
N GLY A 168 36.95 10.02 11.41
CA GLY A 168 37.88 10.04 10.27
C GLY A 168 37.83 11.33 9.45
N LEU A 169 36.67 12.00 9.38
CA LEU A 169 36.54 13.30 8.72
C LEU A 169 37.10 14.42 9.60
N LYS A 170 36.84 14.35 10.90
CA LYS A 170 37.42 15.24 11.90
C LYS A 170 38.95 15.26 11.77
N GLU A 171 39.56 14.09 11.68
CA GLU A 171 41.00 13.92 11.47
C GLU A 171 41.44 14.48 10.11
N ALA A 172 40.71 14.20 9.02
CA ALA A 172 41.04 14.71 7.69
C ALA A 172 41.00 16.25 7.62
N VAL A 173 39.98 16.87 8.21
CA VAL A 173 39.84 18.34 8.28
C VAL A 173 40.95 18.95 9.13
N ALA A 174 41.26 18.36 10.30
CA ALA A 174 42.36 18.83 11.13
C ALA A 174 43.72 18.71 10.42
N ALA A 175 43.97 17.59 9.72
CA ALA A 175 45.19 17.37 8.95
C ALA A 175 45.33 18.37 7.80
N SER A 176 44.25 18.65 7.07
CA SER A 176 44.25 19.68 6.02
C SER A 176 44.52 21.09 6.56
N ALA A 177 44.09 21.40 7.79
CA ALA A 177 44.33 22.71 8.42
C ALA A 177 45.78 22.90 8.90
N ASN A 178 46.49 21.79 9.17
CA ASN A 178 47.84 21.77 9.73
C ASN A 178 48.96 21.90 8.69
N ILE A 179 48.72 22.52 7.53
CA ILE A 179 49.77 22.75 6.52
C ILE A 179 50.81 23.75 7.06
N ILE A 180 52.07 23.31 7.03
CA ILE A 180 53.30 23.98 7.47
C ILE A 180 53.46 25.33 6.77
N ARG A 181 53.58 26.42 7.55
CA ARG A 181 54.19 27.68 7.09
C ARG A 181 55.44 27.91 7.92
N THR A 182 56.59 27.62 7.30
CA THR A 182 57.95 27.86 7.82
C THR A 182 58.29 27.12 9.13
N GLU A 183 59.58 26.84 9.33
CA GLU A 183 60.11 25.86 10.29
C GLU A 183 59.88 26.14 11.79
N GLU A 184 59.13 27.17 12.18
CA GLU A 184 59.16 27.64 13.59
C GLU A 184 57.88 27.46 14.42
N GLU A 185 56.69 27.13 13.88
CA GLU A 185 55.54 26.84 14.74
C GLU A 185 54.60 25.77 14.19
N ILE A 186 54.81 24.52 14.61
CA ILE A 186 53.80 23.46 14.49
C ILE A 186 52.75 23.71 15.58
N VAL A 187 51.75 24.54 15.28
CA VAL A 187 50.52 24.56 16.08
C VAL A 187 49.70 23.35 15.65
N THR A 188 49.85 22.20 16.31
CA THR A 188 48.93 21.06 16.13
C THR A 188 47.53 21.46 16.57
N LEU A 189 46.67 21.79 15.61
CA LEU A 189 45.29 22.13 15.89
C LEU A 189 44.51 20.84 16.22
N LYS A 190 44.15 20.68 17.48
CA LYS A 190 43.20 19.64 17.94
C LYS A 190 41.74 20.09 17.88
N ASP A 191 41.51 21.38 17.68
CA ASP A 191 40.18 21.99 17.67
C ASP A 191 39.64 22.11 16.23
N VAL A 192 38.53 21.41 15.98
CA VAL A 192 37.80 21.41 14.70
C VAL A 192 37.28 22.79 14.37
N ASP A 193 36.93 23.58 15.39
CA ASP A 193 36.39 24.91 15.21
C ASP A 193 37.43 25.85 14.61
N TYR A 194 38.65 25.76 15.09
CA TYR A 194 39.76 26.53 14.58
C TYR A 194 40.23 26.00 13.21
N ALA A 195 40.25 24.69 13.01
CA ALA A 195 40.59 24.08 11.72
C ALA A 195 39.62 24.51 10.60
N ILE A 196 38.31 24.52 10.88
CA ILE A 196 37.27 24.94 9.93
C ILE A 196 37.38 26.45 9.63
N LYS A 197 37.61 27.29 10.66
CA LYS A 197 37.82 28.73 10.48
C LYS A 197 39.07 29.03 9.65
N ARG A 198 40.15 28.28 9.85
CA ARG A 198 41.44 28.46 9.14
C ARG A 198 41.38 28.02 7.68
N LEU A 199 40.69 26.91 7.39
CA LEU A 199 40.53 26.38 6.04
C LEU A 199 39.51 27.16 5.19
N GLY A 200 38.51 27.74 5.84
CA GLY A 200 37.36 28.34 5.15
C GLY A 200 36.38 27.28 4.63
N THR A 201 35.14 27.71 4.41
CA THR A 201 34.00 26.83 4.12
C THR A 201 34.21 25.98 2.86
N ASP A 202 34.72 26.57 1.77
CA ASP A 202 34.87 25.86 0.49
C ASP A 202 35.89 24.72 0.54
N THR A 203 37.00 24.92 1.26
CA THR A 203 38.01 23.87 1.44
C THR A 203 37.49 22.75 2.33
N VAL A 204 36.76 23.08 3.42
CA VAL A 204 36.11 22.08 4.27
C VAL A 204 35.05 21.30 3.49
N LYS A 205 34.27 21.95 2.62
CA LYS A 205 33.34 21.28 1.70
C LYS A 205 34.05 20.27 0.81
N LYS A 206 35.17 20.66 0.18
CA LYS A 206 35.95 19.77 -0.69
C LYS A 206 36.49 18.56 0.06
N VAL A 207 37.12 18.76 1.22
CA VAL A 207 37.66 17.68 2.08
C VAL A 207 36.54 16.74 2.52
N SER A 208 35.39 17.30 2.92
CA SER A 208 34.22 16.51 3.32
C SER A 208 33.67 15.68 2.17
N LEU A 209 33.57 16.23 0.96
CA LEU A 209 33.13 15.49 -0.23
C LEU A 209 34.11 14.37 -0.61
N GLU A 210 35.42 14.60 -0.53
CA GLU A 210 36.44 13.59 -0.79
C GLU A 210 36.39 12.45 0.24
N TYR A 211 36.25 12.79 1.52
CA TYR A 211 36.05 11.81 2.59
C TYR A 211 34.78 10.99 2.35
N ILE A 212 33.67 11.65 2.02
CA ILE A 212 32.40 10.97 1.76
C ILE A 212 32.53 10.03 0.57
N LYS A 213 33.13 10.45 -0.55
CA LYS A 213 33.38 9.59 -1.71
C LYS A 213 34.20 8.35 -1.34
N LYS A 214 35.30 8.55 -0.60
CA LYS A 214 36.15 7.45 -0.13
C LYS A 214 35.37 6.49 0.77
N LYS A 215 34.72 6.99 1.82
CA LYS A 215 34.00 6.15 2.77
C LYS A 215 32.78 5.47 2.19
N SER A 216 32.08 6.12 1.26
CA SER A 216 30.92 5.52 0.57
C SER A 216 31.33 4.30 -0.26
N SER A 217 32.54 4.31 -0.83
CA SER A 217 33.10 3.15 -1.55
C SER A 217 33.53 2.00 -0.64
N GLU A 218 33.75 2.27 0.65
CA GLU A 218 34.13 1.29 1.67
C GLU A 218 32.90 0.69 2.40
N ILE A 219 31.68 1.16 2.12
CA ILE A 219 30.47 0.62 2.75
C ILE A 219 30.25 -0.80 2.25
N GLU A 220 30.35 -1.76 3.16
CA GLU A 220 30.11 -3.16 2.86
C GLU A 220 28.67 -3.37 2.37
N VAL A 221 28.56 -4.18 1.32
CA VAL A 221 27.26 -4.64 0.85
C VAL A 221 26.67 -5.53 1.93
N PRO A 222 25.43 -5.28 2.38
CA PRO A 222 24.84 -6.11 3.41
C PRO A 222 24.71 -7.56 2.93
N GLU A 223 24.94 -8.52 3.84
CA GLU A 223 24.91 -9.96 3.53
C GLU A 223 23.60 -10.39 2.84
N TRP A 224 22.46 -9.87 3.33
CA TRP A 224 21.13 -10.16 2.77
C TRP A 224 20.92 -9.67 1.33
N GLY A 225 21.73 -8.70 0.88
CA GLY A 225 21.61 -8.06 -0.43
C GLY A 225 22.81 -8.31 -1.35
N ALA A 226 23.80 -9.10 -0.95
CA ALA A 226 25.13 -9.17 -1.57
C ALA A 226 25.14 -9.30 -3.10
N HIS A 227 24.17 -10.00 -3.69
CA HIS A 227 24.13 -10.28 -5.13
C HIS A 227 23.39 -9.23 -5.99
N PHE A 228 22.60 -8.33 -5.39
CA PHE A 228 21.76 -7.38 -6.14
C PHE A 228 21.72 -5.96 -5.56
N TYR A 229 22.18 -5.74 -4.33
CA TYR A 229 21.97 -4.50 -3.58
C TYR A 229 22.53 -3.26 -4.28
N ASP A 230 23.74 -3.35 -4.83
CA ASP A 230 24.37 -2.23 -5.56
C ASP A 230 23.52 -1.85 -6.79
N SER A 231 23.15 -2.84 -7.61
CA SER A 231 22.28 -2.63 -8.77
C SER A 231 20.91 -2.10 -8.37
N TYR A 232 20.35 -2.58 -7.25
CA TYR A 232 19.08 -2.14 -6.71
C TYR A 232 19.11 -0.68 -6.26
N LYS A 233 20.11 -0.26 -5.49
CA LYS A 233 20.24 1.15 -5.09
C LYS A 233 20.41 2.07 -6.28
N ILE A 234 21.34 1.72 -7.18
CA ILE A 234 21.66 2.57 -8.35
C ILE A 234 20.47 2.65 -9.30
N LEU A 235 19.83 1.52 -9.62
CA LEU A 235 18.67 1.49 -10.51
C LEU A 235 17.54 2.36 -9.98
N LYS A 236 17.23 2.27 -8.68
CA LYS A 236 16.17 3.10 -8.08
C LYS A 236 16.45 4.59 -8.26
N THR A 237 17.67 5.02 -7.95
CA THR A 237 18.06 6.43 -8.07
C THR A 237 18.00 6.88 -9.52
N VAL A 238 18.60 6.13 -10.45
CA VAL A 238 18.60 6.45 -11.89
C VAL A 238 17.17 6.50 -12.44
N PHE A 239 16.33 5.52 -12.09
CA PHE A 239 14.95 5.44 -12.56
C PHE A 239 14.08 6.55 -12.01
N PHE A 240 14.13 6.78 -10.69
CA PHE A 240 13.39 7.86 -10.06
C PHE A 240 13.75 9.22 -10.66
N SER A 241 15.05 9.53 -10.76
CA SER A 241 15.53 10.82 -11.28
C SER A 241 15.12 11.06 -12.74
N LYS A 242 15.10 10.03 -13.58
CA LYS A 242 14.64 10.16 -14.98
C LYS A 242 13.12 10.23 -15.12
N LEU A 243 12.38 9.59 -14.22
CA LEU A 243 10.93 9.56 -14.27
C LEU A 243 10.30 10.83 -13.65
N ALA A 244 10.90 11.40 -12.62
CA ALA A 244 10.37 12.55 -11.89
C ALA A 244 9.95 13.75 -12.78
N PRO A 245 10.73 14.15 -13.81
CA PRO A 245 10.35 15.24 -14.71
C PRO A 245 9.04 15.03 -15.47
N PHE A 246 8.65 13.78 -15.78
CA PHE A 246 7.38 13.46 -16.45
C PHE A 246 6.15 13.85 -15.61
N PHE A 247 6.33 13.96 -14.30
CA PHE A 247 5.28 14.33 -13.34
C PHE A 247 5.52 15.71 -12.72
N ALA A 248 6.35 16.54 -13.37
CA ALA A 248 6.76 17.86 -12.90
C ALA A 248 7.27 17.84 -11.43
N TYR A 249 7.84 16.72 -11.00
CA TYR A 249 8.35 16.55 -9.65
C TYR A 249 9.77 17.09 -9.56
N LYS A 250 10.02 17.90 -8.54
CA LYS A 250 11.34 18.42 -8.20
C LYS A 250 11.71 17.93 -6.81
N ASP A 251 12.85 17.26 -6.71
CA ASP A 251 13.35 16.81 -5.42
C ASP A 251 13.97 18.00 -4.66
N ASN A 252 13.14 18.71 -3.92
CA ASN A 252 13.58 19.84 -3.13
C ASN A 252 14.43 19.33 -1.97
N GLN A 253 15.66 19.86 -1.85
CA GLN A 253 16.61 19.47 -0.81
C GLN A 253 16.98 17.97 -0.83
N ASN A 254 16.88 17.25 -1.95
CA ASN A 254 17.26 15.82 -2.02
C ASN A 254 16.52 14.93 -1.00
N LEU A 255 15.26 15.27 -0.67
CA LEU A 255 14.48 14.51 0.31
C LEU A 255 14.04 13.15 -0.24
N ALA A 256 13.68 13.08 -1.53
CA ALA A 256 13.34 11.83 -2.20
C ALA A 256 14.56 10.92 -2.26
N GLU A 257 15.72 11.46 -2.65
CA GLU A 257 17.00 10.75 -2.67
C GLU A 257 17.36 10.18 -1.28
N ALA A 258 17.17 10.94 -0.21
CA ALA A 258 17.43 10.45 1.14
C ALA A 258 16.54 9.24 1.50
N ILE A 259 15.26 9.26 1.14
CA ILE A 259 14.36 8.11 1.37
C ILE A 259 14.83 6.89 0.55
N LEU A 260 15.12 7.08 -0.74
CA LEU A 260 15.59 6.01 -1.65
C LEU A 260 16.85 5.32 -1.14
N ASN A 261 17.77 6.09 -0.55
CA ASN A 261 19.05 5.60 -0.03
C ASN A 261 18.93 4.91 1.34
N LEU A 262 17.97 5.32 2.16
CA LEU A 262 17.82 4.86 3.54
C LEU A 262 16.72 3.81 3.74
N GLU A 263 15.84 3.55 2.77
CA GLU A 263 14.70 2.63 2.93
C GLU A 263 15.08 1.16 3.21
N THR A 264 16.35 0.80 3.10
CA THR A 264 16.83 -0.56 3.43
C THR A 264 17.42 -0.65 4.82
N LYS A 265 17.60 0.47 5.54
CA LYS A 265 18.21 0.48 6.87
C LYS A 265 17.38 -0.25 7.92
N GLY A 266 16.06 -0.24 7.80
CA GLY A 266 15.20 -1.05 8.67
C GLY A 266 15.46 -2.56 8.53
N VAL A 267 15.91 -3.04 7.38
CA VAL A 267 16.33 -4.43 7.19
C VAL A 267 17.53 -4.75 8.07
N ASP A 268 18.56 -3.89 8.05
CA ASP A 268 19.75 -4.07 8.88
C ASP A 268 19.39 -4.09 10.39
N ILE A 269 18.42 -3.26 10.79
CA ILE A 269 17.92 -3.22 12.18
C ILE A 269 17.22 -4.54 12.54
N PHE A 270 16.35 -5.06 11.66
CA PHE A 270 15.69 -6.35 11.89
C PHE A 270 16.70 -7.49 12.00
N LEU A 271 17.71 -7.51 11.14
CA LEU A 271 18.71 -8.59 11.15
C LEU A 271 19.68 -8.51 12.32
N GLN A 272 19.99 -7.32 12.83
CA GLN A 272 20.77 -7.16 14.06
C GLN A 272 19.98 -7.50 15.33
N LYS A 273 18.64 -7.45 15.27
CA LYS A 273 17.75 -7.79 16.39
C LYS A 273 17.13 -9.18 16.29
N GLY A 274 17.16 -9.77 15.10
CA GLY A 274 16.52 -11.02 14.75
C GLY A 274 17.50 -12.14 14.45
N ASN A 275 16.92 -13.26 14.04
CA ASN A 275 17.60 -14.48 13.61
C ASN A 275 18.24 -14.29 12.22
N LYS A 276 19.45 -14.83 11.99
CA LYS A 276 20.14 -14.70 10.70
C LYS A 276 19.36 -15.34 9.55
N SER A 277 18.55 -16.35 9.83
CA SER A 277 17.66 -17.00 8.87
C SER A 277 16.59 -16.07 8.30
N PHE A 278 16.31 -14.94 8.97
CA PHE A 278 15.39 -13.92 8.49
C PHE A 278 15.92 -13.16 7.26
N THR A 279 17.24 -13.21 6.99
CA THR A 279 17.88 -12.64 5.80
C THR A 279 17.24 -13.11 4.48
N ARG A 280 16.74 -14.35 4.44
CA ARG A 280 16.10 -14.93 3.24
C ARG A 280 14.87 -14.15 2.77
N PHE A 281 14.21 -13.41 3.66
CA PHE A 281 13.04 -12.58 3.34
C PHE A 281 13.42 -11.19 2.80
N TYR A 282 14.71 -10.94 2.59
CA TYR A 282 15.23 -9.71 1.99
C TYR A 282 16.14 -9.95 0.79
N GLY A 283 16.32 -11.21 0.40
CA GLY A 283 17.22 -11.63 -0.67
C GLY A 283 16.82 -11.19 -2.08
N SER A 284 15.80 -10.35 -2.25
CA SER A 284 15.36 -9.89 -3.56
C SER A 284 14.47 -8.64 -3.48
N PRO A 285 14.42 -7.76 -4.50
CA PRO A 285 13.49 -6.62 -4.55
C PRO A 285 12.01 -6.96 -4.24
N THR A 286 11.47 -8.02 -4.82
CA THR A 286 10.10 -8.52 -4.58
C THR A 286 9.91 -8.86 -3.12
N LYS A 287 10.88 -9.53 -2.47
CA LYS A 287 10.82 -9.85 -1.05
C LYS A 287 10.96 -8.59 -0.17
N ILE A 288 11.81 -7.63 -0.55
CA ILE A 288 11.95 -6.34 0.14
C ILE A 288 10.62 -5.59 0.16
N TYR A 289 9.87 -5.53 -0.95
CA TYR A 289 8.62 -4.77 -1.02
C TYR A 289 7.38 -5.59 -0.63
N SER A 290 7.48 -6.91 -0.54
CA SER A 290 6.33 -7.79 -0.34
C SER A 290 5.51 -7.44 0.90
N GLU A 291 4.20 -7.42 0.71
CA GLU A 291 3.23 -7.35 1.81
C GLU A 291 3.37 -8.53 2.79
N VAL A 292 3.69 -9.74 2.32
CA VAL A 292 3.89 -10.90 3.20
C VAL A 292 5.11 -10.72 4.09
N THR A 293 6.19 -10.11 3.57
CA THR A 293 7.36 -9.74 4.39
C THR A 293 6.98 -8.72 5.47
N ARG A 294 6.16 -7.71 5.14
CA ARG A 294 5.62 -6.76 6.16
C ARG A 294 4.83 -7.49 7.24
N PHE A 295 4.01 -8.46 6.85
CA PHE A 295 3.23 -9.25 7.79
C PHE A 295 4.14 -10.10 8.70
N LEU A 296 5.13 -10.78 8.14
CA LEU A 296 6.14 -11.53 8.90
C LEU A 296 6.92 -10.65 9.88
N GLU A 297 7.32 -9.45 9.48
CA GLU A 297 7.99 -8.50 10.36
C GLU A 297 7.09 -8.11 11.55
N LYS A 298 5.78 -7.95 11.34
CA LYS A 298 4.83 -7.72 12.44
C LYS A 298 4.71 -8.92 13.37
N ILE A 299 4.67 -10.15 12.83
CA ILE A 299 4.69 -11.37 13.64
C ILE A 299 5.96 -11.44 14.49
N ASN A 300 7.12 -11.08 13.94
CA ASN A 300 8.39 -11.24 14.64
C ASN A 300 8.71 -10.08 15.59
N PHE A 301 8.40 -8.84 15.19
CA PHE A 301 8.90 -7.61 15.84
C PHE A 301 7.80 -6.65 16.32
N GLY A 302 6.54 -6.88 15.92
CA GLY A 302 5.42 -5.97 16.20
C GLY A 302 5.45 -4.67 15.40
N LYS A 303 6.44 -4.50 14.51
CA LYS A 303 6.57 -3.39 13.56
C LYS A 303 7.04 -3.92 12.22
N ASP A 304 6.54 -3.33 11.14
CA ASP A 304 7.03 -3.62 9.79
C ASP A 304 8.13 -2.64 9.33
N LEU A 305 8.74 -2.92 8.19
CA LEU A 305 9.81 -2.14 7.59
C LEU A 305 9.39 -0.69 7.34
N ILE A 306 8.13 -0.46 6.94
CA ILE A 306 7.63 0.90 6.66
C ILE A 306 7.59 1.71 7.95
N GLN A 307 7.17 1.11 9.07
CA GLN A 307 7.17 1.74 10.39
C GLN A 307 8.60 1.98 10.90
N VAL A 308 9.46 0.96 10.84
CA VAL A 308 10.86 1.07 11.31
C VAL A 308 11.61 2.14 10.53
N ASN A 309 11.46 2.16 9.21
CA ASN A 309 12.06 3.20 8.38
C ASN A 309 11.47 4.58 8.64
N LYS A 310 10.17 4.71 8.98
CA LYS A 310 9.60 6.02 9.33
C LYS A 310 10.33 6.58 10.55
N ILE A 311 10.48 5.78 11.59
CA ILE A 311 11.19 6.18 12.82
C ILE A 311 12.65 6.49 12.51
N TYR A 312 13.33 5.61 11.78
CA TYR A 312 14.75 5.76 11.47
C TYR A 312 15.04 6.98 10.61
N ILE A 313 14.41 7.08 9.44
CA ILE A 313 14.71 8.10 8.42
C ILE A 313 14.33 9.49 8.91
N THR A 314 13.20 9.63 9.63
CA THR A 314 12.82 10.93 10.20
C THR A 314 13.68 11.33 11.39
N SER A 315 14.33 10.37 12.07
CA SER A 315 15.33 10.65 13.10
C SER A 315 16.67 11.04 12.50
N VAL A 316 17.09 10.41 11.39
CA VAL A 316 18.29 10.80 10.64
C VAL A 316 18.11 12.18 10.02
N ARG A 317 17.00 12.40 9.30
CA ARG A 317 16.77 13.61 8.51
C ARG A 317 15.32 14.10 8.67
N LYS A 318 15.06 14.87 9.73
CA LYS A 318 13.72 15.36 10.12
C LYS A 318 12.86 15.91 8.97
N PRO A 319 13.37 16.71 8.01
CA PRO A 319 12.55 17.22 6.91
C PRO A 319 11.93 16.14 6.01
N THR A 320 12.49 14.93 5.97
CA THR A 320 11.92 13.80 5.20
C THR A 320 10.55 13.37 5.70
N MET A 321 10.17 13.73 6.94
CA MET A 321 8.85 13.46 7.50
C MET A 321 7.72 14.01 6.62
N ALA A 322 7.94 15.17 5.97
CA ALA A 322 6.95 15.79 5.10
C ALA A 322 6.72 15.03 3.78
N LEU A 323 7.62 14.12 3.42
CA LEU A 323 7.58 13.34 2.17
C LEU A 323 7.34 11.84 2.41
N TYR A 324 7.68 11.34 3.60
CA TYR A 324 7.62 9.91 3.94
C TYR A 324 6.21 9.33 3.80
N ASP A 325 5.17 10.13 3.99
CA ASP A 325 3.79 9.69 3.76
C ASP A 325 3.56 9.24 2.30
N GLY A 326 4.30 9.80 1.34
CA GLY A 326 4.28 9.34 -0.05
C GLY A 326 4.93 7.97 -0.23
N TYR A 327 5.94 7.63 0.59
CA TYR A 327 6.53 6.30 0.63
C TYR A 327 5.51 5.26 1.13
N VAL A 328 4.74 5.59 2.17
CA VAL A 328 3.65 4.75 2.68
C VAL A 328 2.58 4.53 1.61
N LEU A 329 2.16 5.61 0.94
CA LEU A 329 1.16 5.53 -0.14
C LEU A 329 1.66 4.73 -1.35
N ALA A 330 2.96 4.77 -1.66
CA ALA A 330 3.54 3.97 -2.75
C ALA A 330 3.42 2.46 -2.48
N HIS A 331 3.72 2.04 -1.25
CA HIS A 331 3.52 0.65 -0.80
C HIS A 331 2.05 0.23 -0.91
N LEU A 332 1.11 1.08 -0.46
CA LEU A 332 -0.33 0.81 -0.59
C LEU A 332 -0.80 0.75 -2.05
N ALA A 333 -0.26 1.59 -2.92
CA ALA A 333 -0.59 1.57 -4.35
C ALA A 333 0.01 0.35 -5.07
N ARG A 334 1.06 -0.27 -4.53
CA ARG A 334 1.61 -1.55 -5.02
C ARG A 334 0.84 -2.74 -4.45
N PHE A 335 0.45 -2.68 -3.17
CA PHE A 335 -0.23 -3.73 -2.42
C PHE A 335 -1.36 -3.13 -1.57
N PRO A 336 -2.59 -2.98 -2.11
CA PRO A 336 -3.71 -2.35 -1.41
C PRO A 336 -4.12 -3.07 -0.11
N HIS A 337 -3.77 -4.34 0.02
CA HIS A 337 -4.03 -5.17 1.18
C HIS A 337 -3.02 -5.00 2.33
N ILE A 338 -2.01 -4.14 2.20
CA ILE A 338 -1.22 -3.70 3.37
C ILE A 338 -2.15 -3.07 4.40
N ILE A 339 -2.10 -3.56 5.63
CA ILE A 339 -2.78 -2.97 6.79
C ILE A 339 -1.79 -2.05 7.50
N LEU A 340 -2.09 -0.76 7.59
CA LEU A 340 -1.26 0.17 8.34
C LEU A 340 -1.51 0.04 9.85
N ASP A 341 -0.47 0.24 10.63
CA ASP A 341 -0.62 0.37 12.08
C ASP A 341 -1.38 1.65 12.45
N LYS A 342 -2.18 1.61 13.53
CA LYS A 342 -3.03 2.75 13.95
C LYS A 342 -2.24 4.03 14.23
N SER A 343 -0.96 3.90 14.62
CA SER A 343 -0.05 5.03 14.84
C SER A 343 0.45 5.68 13.55
N MET A 344 0.38 4.97 12.41
CA MET A 344 0.79 5.50 11.11
C MET A 344 -0.30 6.45 10.59
N LYS A 345 -0.01 7.74 10.63
CA LYS A 345 -0.84 8.77 9.99
C LYS A 345 -0.23 9.24 8.69
N VAL A 346 -1.10 9.61 7.75
CA VAL A 346 -0.77 9.98 6.36
C VAL A 346 -1.43 11.32 6.02
N SER A 347 -0.59 12.30 5.67
CA SER A 347 -1.02 13.61 5.17
C SER A 347 -1.03 13.62 3.64
N LEU A 348 -2.07 14.23 3.06
CA LEU A 348 -2.23 14.38 1.63
C LEU A 348 -1.80 15.76 1.17
N ASN A 349 -0.90 15.81 0.19
CA ASN A 349 -0.62 16.98 -0.62
C ASN A 349 -0.08 16.54 -1.98
N LYS A 350 -0.01 17.47 -2.94
CA LYS A 350 0.42 17.17 -4.32
C LYS A 350 1.85 16.60 -4.40
N ILE A 351 2.78 17.07 -3.56
CA ILE A 351 4.18 16.60 -3.56
C ILE A 351 4.24 15.14 -3.07
N VAL A 352 3.52 14.84 -1.99
CA VAL A 352 3.41 13.50 -1.41
C VAL A 352 2.80 12.50 -2.41
N LEU A 353 1.71 12.90 -3.06
CA LEU A 353 1.04 12.05 -4.06
C LEU A 353 1.92 11.82 -5.30
N ASN A 354 2.58 12.87 -5.81
CA ASN A 354 3.51 12.73 -6.94
C ASN A 354 4.69 11.82 -6.60
N PHE A 355 5.29 12.00 -5.43
CA PHE A 355 6.36 11.11 -4.95
C PHE A 355 5.88 9.67 -4.85
N SER A 356 4.69 9.44 -4.27
CA SER A 356 4.09 8.11 -4.16
C SER A 356 3.97 7.40 -5.51
N LEU A 357 3.48 8.13 -6.52
CA LEU A 357 3.34 7.62 -7.88
C LEU A 357 4.68 7.21 -8.51
N ILE A 358 5.65 8.11 -8.48
CA ILE A 358 6.99 7.87 -9.06
C ILE A 358 7.66 6.71 -8.32
N TYR A 359 7.52 6.67 -7.00
CA TYR A 359 8.12 5.64 -6.16
C TYR A 359 7.51 4.25 -6.41
N ASN A 360 6.19 4.14 -6.56
CA ASN A 360 5.53 2.88 -6.93
C ASN A 360 6.08 2.35 -8.28
N LEU A 361 6.20 3.23 -9.28
CA LEU A 361 6.80 2.85 -10.57
C LEU A 361 8.28 2.45 -10.42
N THR A 362 9.00 3.07 -9.48
CA THR A 362 10.39 2.71 -9.14
C THR A 362 10.48 1.33 -8.48
N MET A 363 9.55 0.98 -7.58
CA MET A 363 9.46 -0.38 -7.01
C MET A 363 9.26 -1.42 -8.12
N LEU A 364 8.27 -1.20 -9.00
CA LEU A 364 7.99 -2.06 -10.15
C LEU A 364 9.21 -2.20 -11.09
N ALA A 365 9.96 -1.11 -11.30
CA ALA A 365 11.19 -1.13 -12.09
C ALA A 365 12.25 -2.06 -11.48
N THR A 366 12.46 -2.03 -10.17
CA THR A 366 13.44 -2.94 -9.54
C THR A 366 13.05 -4.40 -9.66
N GLU A 367 11.77 -4.74 -9.43
CA GLU A 367 11.23 -6.10 -9.62
C GLU A 367 11.41 -6.55 -11.08
N ALA A 368 11.08 -5.68 -12.04
CA ALA A 368 11.16 -5.99 -13.48
C ALA A 368 12.61 -6.13 -14.01
N PHE A 369 13.52 -5.23 -13.64
CA PHE A 369 14.87 -5.20 -14.21
C PHE A 369 15.82 -6.19 -13.54
N ILE A 370 15.75 -6.34 -12.22
CA ILE A 370 16.71 -7.13 -11.43
C ILE A 370 16.26 -8.59 -11.36
N GLU A 371 14.99 -8.85 -11.00
CA GLU A 371 14.48 -10.22 -10.89
C GLU A 371 13.90 -10.77 -12.19
N LYS A 372 13.67 -9.90 -13.19
CA LYS A 372 12.93 -10.25 -14.41
C LYS A 372 11.51 -10.72 -14.10
N ASP A 373 10.89 -10.15 -13.07
CA ASP A 373 9.51 -10.44 -12.73
C ASP A 373 8.56 -10.00 -13.86
N LYS A 374 7.89 -10.97 -14.46
CA LYS A 374 7.03 -10.74 -15.64
C LYS A 374 5.78 -9.93 -15.28
N TYR A 375 5.28 -10.06 -14.05
CA TYR A 375 4.10 -9.35 -13.58
C TYR A 375 4.40 -7.86 -13.42
N ALA A 376 5.42 -7.53 -12.65
CA ALA A 376 5.89 -6.18 -12.41
C ALA A 376 6.29 -5.50 -13.73
N ASN A 377 6.97 -6.23 -14.61
CA ASN A 377 7.30 -5.75 -15.96
C ASN A 377 6.05 -5.36 -16.77
N SER A 378 5.05 -6.24 -16.82
CA SER A 378 3.78 -5.99 -17.54
C SER A 378 3.09 -4.73 -17.00
N VAL A 379 2.93 -4.63 -15.68
CA VAL A 379 2.29 -3.48 -15.02
C VAL A 379 3.08 -2.19 -15.23
N LEU A 380 4.42 -2.24 -15.11
CA LEU A 380 5.29 -1.09 -15.35
C LEU A 380 5.15 -0.55 -16.77
N VAL A 381 5.27 -1.42 -17.78
CA VAL A 381 5.19 -1.04 -19.19
C VAL A 381 3.83 -0.41 -19.51
N HIS A 382 2.74 -1.01 -19.04
CA HIS A 382 1.38 -0.50 -19.26
C HIS A 382 1.17 0.88 -18.63
N ARG A 383 1.71 1.11 -17.42
CA ARG A 383 1.61 2.41 -16.73
C ARG A 383 2.54 3.46 -17.34
N LEU A 384 3.75 3.09 -17.80
CA LEU A 384 4.67 4.01 -18.47
C LEU A 384 4.11 4.52 -19.80
N LYS A 385 3.40 3.70 -20.57
CA LYS A 385 2.70 4.15 -21.79
C LYS A 385 1.73 5.32 -21.52
N ARG A 386 1.19 5.44 -20.29
CA ARG A 386 0.33 6.58 -19.91
C ARG A 386 1.06 7.88 -19.64
N THR A 387 2.38 7.87 -19.53
CA THR A 387 3.18 9.10 -19.47
C THR A 387 3.26 9.83 -20.83
N GLY A 388 2.66 9.25 -21.89
CA GLY A 388 2.70 9.80 -23.24
C GLY A 388 3.85 9.24 -24.09
N MET A 389 4.59 8.26 -23.58
CA MET A 389 5.60 7.53 -24.34
C MET A 389 4.92 6.57 -25.32
N ASP A 390 5.19 6.76 -26.61
CA ASP A 390 4.97 5.72 -27.62
C ASP A 390 5.98 4.57 -27.44
N GLU A 391 5.79 3.48 -28.20
CA GLU A 391 6.60 2.27 -28.06
C GLU A 391 8.11 2.53 -28.28
N GLN A 392 8.46 3.36 -29.26
CA GLN A 392 9.85 3.71 -29.55
C GLN A 392 10.47 4.55 -28.43
N LYS A 393 9.77 5.57 -27.94
CA LYS A 393 10.21 6.39 -26.81
C LYS A 393 10.36 5.57 -25.54
N LEU A 394 9.44 4.63 -25.31
CA LEU A 394 9.50 3.74 -24.16
C LEU A 394 10.76 2.86 -24.23
N LEU A 395 11.06 2.26 -25.38
CA LEU A 395 12.28 1.47 -25.57
C LEU A 395 13.53 2.31 -25.30
N LEU A 396 13.62 3.51 -25.90
CA LEU A 396 14.75 4.41 -25.67
C LEU A 396 14.89 4.81 -24.20
N PHE A 397 13.77 5.09 -23.52
CA PHE A 397 13.77 5.41 -22.09
C PHE A 397 14.30 4.24 -21.26
N LEU A 398 13.81 3.01 -21.51
CA LEU A 398 14.24 1.82 -20.76
C LEU A 398 15.70 1.44 -21.06
N ASP A 399 16.17 1.60 -22.29
CA ASP A 399 17.58 1.39 -22.66
C ASP A 399 18.50 2.42 -22.00
N ASP A 400 18.08 3.69 -21.97
CA ASP A 400 18.82 4.75 -21.29
C ASP A 400 18.92 4.52 -19.77
N ILE A 401 17.87 3.95 -19.15
CA ILE A 401 17.93 3.49 -17.75
C ILE A 401 19.02 2.43 -17.55
N VAL A 402 19.05 1.41 -18.41
CA VAL A 402 20.03 0.33 -18.33
C VAL A 402 21.45 0.86 -18.52
N ASN A 403 21.65 1.68 -19.56
CA ASN A 403 22.96 2.25 -19.89
C ASN A 403 23.49 3.12 -18.77
N ASN A 404 22.67 4.01 -18.20
CA ASN A 404 23.11 4.87 -17.09
C ASN A 404 23.35 4.07 -15.81
N THR A 405 22.52 3.08 -15.50
CA THR A 405 22.73 2.22 -14.33
C THR A 405 24.04 1.44 -14.43
N ASN A 406 24.30 0.83 -15.59
CA ASN A 406 25.56 0.12 -15.84
C ASN A 406 26.78 1.04 -15.83
N LYS A 407 26.65 2.25 -16.38
CA LYS A 407 27.71 3.27 -16.33
C LYS A 407 28.06 3.64 -14.89
N VAL A 408 27.06 3.98 -14.07
CA VAL A 408 27.28 4.33 -12.66
C VAL A 408 27.90 3.17 -11.89
N MET A 409 27.47 1.92 -12.13
CA MET A 409 28.10 0.74 -11.54
C MET A 409 29.59 0.62 -11.92
N ASN A 410 29.92 0.78 -13.19
CA ASN A 410 31.31 0.73 -13.65
C ASN A 410 32.17 1.87 -13.06
N ASP A 411 31.61 3.07 -12.95
CA ASP A 411 32.29 4.25 -12.40
C ASP A 411 32.65 4.07 -10.91
N ILE A 412 31.90 3.25 -10.16
CA ILE A 412 32.21 2.87 -8.77
C ILE A 412 33.01 1.56 -8.65
N GLY A 413 33.56 1.05 -9.76
CA GLY A 413 34.39 -0.16 -9.78
C GLY A 413 33.60 -1.47 -9.64
N LYS A 414 32.27 -1.46 -9.85
CA LYS A 414 31.41 -2.64 -9.82
C LYS A 414 31.05 -3.06 -11.25
N ARG A 415 30.87 -4.36 -11.47
CA ARG A 415 30.52 -4.87 -12.81
C ARG A 415 29.05 -4.56 -13.14
N GLY A 416 28.82 -3.70 -14.13
CA GLY A 416 27.46 -3.46 -14.64
C GLY A 416 26.92 -4.65 -15.45
N ASN A 417 25.87 -5.30 -14.95
CA ASN A 417 25.25 -6.48 -15.60
C ASN A 417 23.73 -6.32 -15.82
N LEU A 418 23.18 -5.11 -15.67
CA LEU A 418 21.76 -4.89 -15.89
C LEU A 418 21.45 -5.06 -17.38
N LYS A 419 20.40 -5.82 -17.69
CA LYS A 419 19.92 -6.04 -19.06
C LYS A 419 18.56 -5.39 -19.25
N GLY A 420 18.21 -5.08 -20.49
CA GLY A 420 16.86 -4.63 -20.88
C GLY A 420 15.75 -5.58 -20.43
N ILE A 421 14.52 -5.07 -20.50
CA ILE A 421 13.28 -5.82 -20.21
C ILE A 421 12.43 -5.88 -21.49
N ASN A 422 11.58 -6.90 -21.59
CA ASN A 422 10.69 -7.03 -22.73
C ASN A 422 9.45 -6.14 -22.54
N ILE A 423 9.03 -5.43 -23.59
CA ILE A 423 7.83 -4.60 -23.60
C ILE A 423 6.53 -5.38 -23.91
N THR A 424 6.62 -6.67 -24.26
CA THR A 424 5.43 -7.53 -24.41
C THR A 424 5.00 -8.05 -23.04
N GLY A 425 3.88 -7.51 -22.54
CA GLY A 425 3.29 -7.90 -21.26
C GLY A 425 2.78 -9.35 -21.25
N THR A 426 2.71 -9.94 -20.06
CA THR A 426 1.93 -11.16 -19.83
C THR A 426 0.54 -10.73 -19.32
N PRO A 427 -0.56 -11.17 -19.95
CA PRO A 427 -1.90 -10.79 -19.52
C PRO A 427 -2.21 -11.41 -18.16
N ILE A 428 -2.83 -10.63 -17.28
CA ILE A 428 -3.31 -11.07 -15.97
C ILE A 428 -4.81 -11.40 -16.07
N ARG A 429 -5.22 -12.56 -15.57
CA ARG A 429 -6.61 -13.04 -15.63
C ARG A 429 -7.23 -13.10 -14.23
N VAL A 430 -8.07 -12.13 -13.89
CA VAL A 430 -8.68 -12.02 -12.54
C VAL A 430 -9.57 -13.22 -12.23
N ARG A 431 -10.23 -13.79 -13.24
CA ARG A 431 -11.11 -14.97 -13.09
C ARG A 431 -10.42 -16.18 -12.48
N GLU A 432 -9.09 -16.27 -12.54
CA GLU A 432 -8.33 -17.35 -11.91
C GLU A 432 -8.28 -17.22 -10.38
N PHE A 433 -8.57 -16.02 -9.85
CA PHE A 433 -8.53 -15.69 -8.42
C PHE A 433 -9.89 -15.79 -7.71
N LEU A 434 -10.98 -16.05 -8.45
CA LEU A 434 -12.33 -16.15 -7.92
C LEU A 434 -12.97 -17.50 -8.29
N ALA A 435 -13.86 -17.98 -7.43
CA ALA A 435 -14.62 -19.20 -7.72
C ALA A 435 -15.55 -18.99 -8.92
N LYS A 436 -15.72 -20.01 -9.76
CA LYS A 436 -16.65 -20.01 -10.91
C LYS A 436 -18.10 -20.17 -10.44
N GLU A 437 -18.63 -19.16 -9.78
CA GLU A 437 -19.97 -19.14 -9.19
C GLU A 437 -20.73 -17.86 -9.54
N PRO A 438 -22.08 -17.87 -9.53
CA PRO A 438 -22.89 -16.72 -9.93
C PRO A 438 -22.58 -15.42 -9.19
N TYR A 439 -22.22 -15.49 -7.90
CA TYR A 439 -21.86 -14.32 -7.10
C TYR A 439 -20.53 -13.68 -7.55
N SER A 440 -19.53 -14.50 -7.87
CA SER A 440 -18.24 -14.04 -8.42
C SER A 440 -18.41 -13.41 -9.79
N GLU A 441 -19.21 -14.02 -10.67
CA GLU A 441 -19.49 -13.48 -11.99
C GLU A 441 -20.25 -12.14 -11.91
N ARG A 442 -21.23 -12.01 -11.01
CA ARG A 442 -21.90 -10.72 -10.75
C ARG A 442 -20.92 -9.65 -10.27
N PHE A 443 -20.02 -10.00 -9.36
CA PHE A 443 -18.98 -9.08 -8.89
C PHE A 443 -18.07 -8.63 -10.04
N LEU A 444 -17.55 -9.54 -10.86
CA LEU A 444 -16.71 -9.19 -12.00
C LEU A 444 -17.45 -8.36 -13.06
N ASN A 445 -18.72 -8.68 -13.33
CA ASN A 445 -19.54 -7.92 -14.28
C ASN A 445 -19.75 -6.47 -13.83
N SER A 446 -19.71 -6.18 -12.52
CA SER A 446 -19.78 -4.80 -12.05
C SER A 446 -18.58 -3.94 -12.48
N PHE A 447 -17.42 -4.55 -12.72
CA PHE A 447 -16.26 -3.83 -13.26
C PHE A 447 -16.41 -3.51 -14.75
N ASN A 448 -17.19 -4.28 -15.50
CA ASN A 448 -17.56 -3.92 -16.87
C ASN A 448 -18.46 -2.67 -16.87
N GLU A 449 -19.41 -2.58 -15.93
CA GLU A 449 -20.27 -1.39 -15.78
C GLU A 449 -19.51 -0.19 -15.21
N PHE A 450 -18.51 -0.42 -14.36
CA PHE A 450 -17.67 0.61 -13.76
C PHE A 450 -16.96 1.51 -14.79
N LYS A 451 -16.64 0.98 -15.97
CA LYS A 451 -16.08 1.77 -17.08
C LYS A 451 -16.98 2.96 -17.45
N ASN A 452 -18.30 2.80 -17.31
CA ASN A 452 -19.29 3.82 -17.61
C ASN A 452 -19.60 4.69 -16.39
N THR A 453 -19.82 4.08 -15.21
CA THR A 453 -20.23 4.83 -14.01
C THR A 453 -19.07 5.61 -13.37
N LYS A 454 -17.82 5.19 -13.59
CA LYS A 454 -16.60 5.70 -12.95
C LYS A 454 -16.66 5.72 -11.42
N ARG A 455 -17.67 5.12 -10.81
CA ARG A 455 -17.95 5.10 -9.37
C ARG A 455 -18.32 3.69 -8.99
N LEU A 456 -17.60 3.15 -8.02
CA LEU A 456 -17.80 1.79 -7.52
C LEU A 456 -17.55 1.77 -6.02
N VAL A 457 -18.43 1.13 -5.27
CA VAL A 457 -18.26 0.92 -3.83
C VAL A 457 -18.38 -0.57 -3.52
N ILE A 458 -17.36 -1.15 -2.92
CA ILE A 458 -17.30 -2.59 -2.63
C ILE A 458 -17.55 -2.80 -1.14
N LYS A 459 -18.63 -3.52 -0.81
CA LYS A 459 -18.89 -4.02 0.55
C LYS A 459 -18.18 -5.36 0.74
N TYR A 460 -17.39 -5.51 1.80
CA TYR A 460 -16.60 -6.72 2.02
C TYR A 460 -16.74 -7.33 3.43
N GLU A 461 -16.42 -8.62 3.55
CA GLU A 461 -16.38 -9.36 4.83
C GLU A 461 -14.94 -9.56 5.35
N ASP A 462 -13.95 -9.57 4.45
CA ASP A 462 -12.52 -9.76 4.69
C ASP A 462 -11.74 -8.62 3.99
N ASP A 463 -11.17 -7.72 4.79
CA ASP A 463 -10.44 -6.53 4.32
C ASP A 463 -9.24 -6.94 3.44
N THR A 464 -8.36 -7.80 3.96
CA THR A 464 -7.11 -8.19 3.31
C THR A 464 -7.37 -8.89 1.99
N TYR A 465 -8.25 -9.90 1.97
CA TYR A 465 -8.48 -10.66 0.73
C TYR A 465 -9.18 -9.81 -0.34
N THR A 466 -10.14 -8.97 0.06
CA THR A 466 -10.83 -8.07 -0.87
C THR A 466 -9.85 -7.14 -1.56
N HIS A 467 -8.95 -6.51 -0.78
CA HIS A 467 -7.97 -5.59 -1.33
C HIS A 467 -6.86 -6.30 -2.12
N TYR A 468 -6.55 -7.57 -1.80
CA TYR A 468 -5.66 -8.40 -2.59
C TYR A 468 -6.25 -8.63 -4.00
N ILE A 469 -7.52 -9.05 -4.07
CA ILE A 469 -8.24 -9.23 -5.34
C ILE A 469 -8.38 -7.91 -6.10
N LEU A 470 -8.66 -6.82 -5.39
CA LEU A 470 -8.75 -5.50 -6.00
C LEU A 470 -7.42 -5.06 -6.62
N GLY A 471 -6.28 -5.36 -5.98
CA GLY A 471 -4.96 -5.18 -6.58
C GLY A 471 -4.80 -5.96 -7.90
N ARG A 472 -5.24 -7.22 -7.95
CA ARG A 472 -5.24 -8.03 -9.18
C ARG A 472 -6.13 -7.45 -10.27
N ILE A 473 -7.29 -6.90 -9.90
CA ILE A 473 -8.22 -6.25 -10.82
C ILE A 473 -7.60 -4.97 -11.41
N LEU A 474 -6.98 -4.14 -10.58
CA LEU A 474 -6.32 -2.91 -11.01
C LEU A 474 -5.16 -3.17 -11.98
N ASP A 475 -4.47 -4.30 -11.81
CA ASP A 475 -3.35 -4.70 -12.67
C ASP A 475 -3.79 -5.54 -13.89
N SER A 476 -5.09 -5.87 -14.00
CA SER A 476 -5.64 -6.70 -15.08
C SER A 476 -5.92 -5.95 -16.38
N GLU A 477 -5.67 -6.62 -17.49
CA GLU A 477 -6.07 -6.18 -18.84
C GLU A 477 -7.57 -6.33 -19.09
N GLU A 478 -8.25 -7.23 -18.37
CA GLU A 478 -9.67 -7.59 -18.58
C GLU A 478 -10.62 -6.38 -18.50
N PHE A 479 -10.27 -5.38 -17.68
CA PHE A 479 -11.07 -4.18 -17.43
C PHE A 479 -10.40 -2.88 -17.89
N GLU A 480 -9.28 -2.97 -18.63
CA GLU A 480 -8.46 -1.84 -19.10
C GLU A 480 -7.95 -0.91 -17.97
N LEU A 481 -7.91 -1.40 -16.73
CA LEU A 481 -7.47 -0.64 -15.55
C LEU A 481 -5.95 -0.66 -15.39
N ASN A 482 -5.27 -1.70 -15.89
CA ASN A 482 -3.81 -1.87 -15.82
C ASN A 482 -3.00 -0.71 -16.41
N THR A 483 -3.57 0.03 -17.37
CA THR A 483 -2.93 1.22 -17.94
C THR A 483 -3.11 2.47 -17.07
N LYS A 484 -4.04 2.46 -16.12
CA LYS A 484 -4.45 3.63 -15.35
C LYS A 484 -3.54 3.85 -14.14
N LEU A 485 -3.19 5.11 -13.88
CA LEU A 485 -2.43 5.48 -12.68
C LEU A 485 -3.38 5.52 -11.48
N CYS A 486 -3.06 4.78 -10.42
CA CYS A 486 -3.90 4.62 -9.24
C CYS A 486 -3.20 5.10 -7.97
N CYS A 487 -3.93 5.78 -7.08
CA CYS A 487 -3.54 5.97 -5.69
C CYS A 487 -4.53 5.27 -4.74
N VAL A 488 -4.00 4.82 -3.62
CA VAL A 488 -4.75 4.12 -2.56
C VAL A 488 -4.68 4.97 -1.30
N LEU A 489 -5.83 5.43 -0.83
CA LEU A 489 -5.98 6.29 0.34
C LEU A 489 -6.55 5.48 1.51
N PRO A 490 -5.77 5.24 2.59
CA PRO A 490 -6.23 4.51 3.78
C PRO A 490 -7.04 5.44 4.68
N CYS A 491 -8.38 5.41 4.59
CA CYS A 491 -9.25 6.40 5.24
C CYS A 491 -9.03 6.50 6.75
N GLU A 492 -8.82 5.38 7.43
CA GLU A 492 -8.56 5.28 8.87
C GLU A 492 -7.25 5.97 9.32
N SER A 493 -6.33 6.20 8.38
CA SER A 493 -4.99 6.74 8.62
C SER A 493 -4.81 8.17 8.11
N LEU A 494 -5.82 8.75 7.44
CA LEU A 494 -5.75 10.12 6.95
C LEU A 494 -5.75 11.12 8.11
N MET A 495 -4.83 12.08 8.06
CA MET A 495 -4.73 13.17 9.04
C MET A 495 -4.87 14.57 8.42
N SER A 496 -5.11 14.65 7.10
CA SER A 496 -5.39 15.92 6.44
C SER A 496 -6.66 16.58 6.97
N GLU A 497 -6.67 17.91 7.02
CA GLU A 497 -7.88 18.69 7.31
C GLU A 497 -8.83 18.72 6.12
N ASP A 498 -8.28 18.81 4.91
CA ASP A 498 -9.00 18.76 3.64
C ASP A 498 -8.14 18.14 2.51
N PHE A 499 -8.76 17.91 1.37
CA PHE A 499 -8.06 17.64 0.11
C PHE A 499 -8.84 18.24 -1.07
N SER A 500 -8.11 18.54 -2.14
CA SER A 500 -8.64 19.17 -3.35
C SER A 500 -8.43 18.26 -4.57
N VAL A 501 -9.26 18.42 -5.59
CA VAL A 501 -9.22 17.55 -6.78
C VAL A 501 -7.93 17.74 -7.57
N GLU A 502 -7.36 18.95 -7.55
CA GLU A 502 -6.13 19.32 -8.24
C GLU A 502 -4.90 18.56 -7.71
N GLN A 503 -4.96 18.08 -6.46
CA GLN A 503 -3.90 17.25 -5.88
C GLN A 503 -3.81 15.88 -6.57
N PHE A 504 -4.89 15.42 -7.21
CA PHE A 504 -4.99 14.11 -7.87
C PHE A 504 -4.80 14.17 -9.38
N SER A 505 -4.25 15.25 -9.93
CA SER A 505 -4.23 15.52 -11.38
C SER A 505 -3.55 14.44 -12.24
N TYR A 506 -2.63 13.65 -11.68
CA TYR A 506 -1.95 12.57 -12.40
C TYR A 506 -2.62 11.20 -12.25
N PHE A 507 -3.61 11.07 -11.36
CA PHE A 507 -4.28 9.81 -11.11
C PHE A 507 -5.53 9.69 -11.96
N ASN A 508 -5.73 8.50 -12.50
CA ASN A 508 -6.97 8.14 -13.19
C ASN A 508 -7.92 7.41 -12.26
N ILE A 509 -7.39 6.75 -11.22
CA ILE A 509 -8.17 5.99 -10.23
C ILE A 509 -7.76 6.44 -8.84
N VAL A 510 -8.75 6.78 -8.01
CA VAL A 510 -8.55 6.99 -6.58
C VAL A 510 -9.32 5.94 -5.82
N LEU A 511 -8.60 5.12 -5.05
CA LEU A 511 -9.17 4.08 -4.22
C LEU A 511 -9.21 4.57 -2.77
N PHE A 512 -10.40 4.83 -2.24
CA PHE A 512 -10.60 5.09 -0.81
C PHE A 512 -10.83 3.78 -0.08
N LYS A 513 -9.78 3.30 0.59
CA LYS A 513 -9.83 2.08 1.40
C LYS A 513 -10.55 2.39 2.71
N ASN A 514 -11.55 1.57 3.04
CA ASN A 514 -12.30 1.61 4.30
C ASN A 514 -13.01 2.96 4.54
N ILE A 515 -13.84 3.40 3.59
CA ILE A 515 -14.51 4.71 3.61
C ILE A 515 -15.41 4.91 4.83
N ASP A 516 -15.90 3.83 5.44
CA ASP A 516 -16.64 3.87 6.70
C ASP A 516 -15.81 4.40 7.88
N LEU A 517 -14.48 4.43 7.75
CA LEU A 517 -13.53 4.95 8.74
C LEU A 517 -12.99 6.34 8.36
N LEU A 518 -13.55 7.01 7.35
CA LEU A 518 -13.15 8.36 6.96
C LEU A 518 -13.38 9.36 8.10
N PRO A 519 -12.37 10.19 8.47
CA PRO A 519 -12.56 11.30 9.40
C PRO A 519 -13.71 12.22 8.96
N ALA A 520 -14.60 12.56 9.90
CA ALA A 520 -15.79 13.36 9.61
C ALA A 520 -15.46 14.73 8.98
N THR A 521 -14.30 15.30 9.31
CA THR A 521 -13.78 16.56 8.73
C THR A 521 -13.61 16.48 7.21
N LEU A 522 -13.33 15.30 6.67
CA LEU A 522 -13.05 15.07 5.25
C LEU A 522 -14.30 14.74 4.42
N LEU A 523 -15.48 14.59 5.02
CA LEU A 523 -16.70 14.21 4.29
C LEU A 523 -17.06 15.25 3.21
N ARG A 524 -16.87 16.55 3.49
CA ARG A 524 -17.11 17.61 2.50
C ARG A 524 -16.14 17.52 1.32
N SER A 525 -14.86 17.29 1.58
CA SER A 525 -13.85 17.08 0.54
C SER A 525 -14.15 15.84 -0.29
N LEU A 526 -14.61 14.76 0.34
CA LEU A 526 -15.07 13.56 -0.34
C LEU A 526 -16.26 13.85 -1.27
N VAL A 527 -17.30 14.53 -0.79
CA VAL A 527 -18.48 14.86 -1.60
C VAL A 527 -18.09 15.71 -2.81
N LYS A 528 -17.21 16.70 -2.62
CA LYS A 528 -16.69 17.52 -3.72
C LYS A 528 -15.96 16.62 -4.74
N MET A 529 -15.01 15.83 -4.28
CA MET A 529 -14.23 14.93 -5.14
C MET A 529 -15.11 13.89 -5.86
N TRP A 530 -16.10 13.32 -5.17
CA TRP A 530 -17.05 12.37 -5.73
C TRP A 530 -17.80 12.93 -6.95
N ASN A 531 -18.16 14.20 -6.90
CA ASN A 531 -18.93 14.85 -7.96
C ASN A 531 -18.05 15.47 -9.05
N THR A 532 -16.84 15.95 -8.74
CA THR A 532 -16.05 16.74 -9.69
C THR A 532 -14.80 16.04 -10.22
N PHE A 533 -14.36 14.92 -9.64
CA PHE A 533 -13.19 14.19 -10.17
C PHE A 533 -13.57 13.45 -11.46
N GLU A 534 -12.92 13.80 -12.57
CA GLU A 534 -13.20 13.21 -13.89
C GLU A 534 -12.78 11.75 -14.02
N GLY A 535 -11.79 11.34 -13.24
CA GLY A 535 -11.31 9.96 -13.15
C GLY A 535 -12.31 9.05 -12.41
N SER A 536 -11.88 7.82 -12.17
CA SER A 536 -12.69 6.83 -11.48
C SER A 536 -12.41 6.79 -9.99
N ILE A 537 -13.45 6.56 -9.19
CA ILE A 537 -13.33 6.40 -7.74
C ILE A 537 -13.83 5.02 -7.37
N ILE A 538 -12.99 4.29 -6.64
CA ILE A 538 -13.35 3.03 -5.99
C ILE A 538 -13.35 3.29 -4.48
N MET A 539 -14.38 2.83 -3.80
CA MET A 539 -14.44 2.85 -2.34
C MET A 539 -14.61 1.43 -1.83
N THR A 540 -14.10 1.14 -0.64
CA THR A 540 -14.37 -0.12 0.06
C THR A 540 -14.93 0.18 1.44
N PHE A 541 -15.84 -0.64 1.94
CA PHE A 541 -16.30 -0.54 3.33
C PHE A 541 -16.65 -1.90 3.91
N SER A 542 -16.49 -2.01 5.23
CA SER A 542 -16.79 -3.25 5.93
C SER A 542 -18.29 -3.54 5.96
N ALA A 543 -18.68 -4.78 5.68
CA ALA A 543 -20.03 -5.29 5.89
C ALA A 543 -20.48 -5.19 7.36
N TYR A 544 -19.54 -5.00 8.29
CA TYR A 544 -19.77 -4.92 9.73
C TYR A 544 -19.91 -3.47 10.27
N SER A 545 -19.74 -2.46 9.41
CA SER A 545 -19.73 -1.02 9.78
C SER A 545 -21.10 -0.44 10.13
N MET A 546 -22.19 -1.16 9.81
CA MET A 546 -23.57 -0.66 9.90
C MET A 546 -23.75 0.71 9.21
N LEU A 547 -23.08 0.95 8.08
CA LEU A 547 -22.95 2.27 7.45
C LEU A 547 -24.27 3.03 7.25
N ASP A 548 -25.36 2.34 6.91
CA ASP A 548 -26.67 2.99 6.70
C ASP A 548 -27.34 3.44 8.00
N TYR A 549 -26.91 2.92 9.17
CA TYR A 549 -27.25 3.41 10.51
C TYR A 549 -26.24 4.44 11.03
N SER A 550 -24.94 4.17 10.91
CA SER A 550 -23.89 4.97 11.53
C SER A 550 -23.55 6.26 10.78
N ASN A 551 -23.66 6.27 9.44
CA ASN A 551 -23.38 7.44 8.62
C ASN A 551 -24.34 7.54 7.43
N ARG A 552 -25.55 8.03 7.70
CA ARG A 552 -26.62 8.15 6.71
C ARG A 552 -26.25 9.04 5.52
N GLU A 553 -25.51 10.12 5.75
CA GLU A 553 -25.11 11.05 4.69
C GLU A 553 -24.21 10.36 3.66
N LEU A 554 -23.16 9.68 4.14
CA LEU A 554 -22.27 8.90 3.29
C LEU A 554 -23.02 7.76 2.57
N PHE A 555 -23.89 7.04 3.28
CA PHE A 555 -24.70 5.98 2.67
C PHE A 555 -25.57 6.50 1.51
N LEU A 556 -26.25 7.63 1.70
CA LEU A 556 -27.11 8.21 0.66
C LEU A 556 -26.32 8.64 -0.59
N LEU A 557 -25.08 9.12 -0.41
CA LEU A 557 -24.16 9.45 -1.49
C LEU A 557 -23.81 8.21 -2.33
N ILE A 558 -23.48 7.10 -1.67
CA ILE A 558 -22.83 5.96 -2.35
C ILE A 558 -23.76 4.78 -2.69
N ARG A 559 -24.95 4.68 -2.09
CA ARG A 559 -25.82 3.47 -2.14
C ARG A 559 -26.10 2.89 -3.53
N LYS A 560 -26.16 3.74 -4.57
CA LYS A 560 -26.44 3.33 -5.95
C LYS A 560 -25.26 2.63 -6.63
N TYR A 561 -24.07 2.74 -6.04
CA TYR A 561 -22.81 2.22 -6.56
C TYR A 561 -22.26 1.07 -5.71
N ILE A 562 -23.02 0.63 -4.69
CA ILE A 562 -22.61 -0.48 -3.81
C ILE A 562 -22.78 -1.82 -4.54
N VAL A 563 -21.68 -2.57 -4.60
CA VAL A 563 -21.61 -3.97 -4.99
C VAL A 563 -21.09 -4.79 -3.81
N ASP A 564 -21.50 -6.05 -3.72
CA ASP A 564 -20.99 -6.96 -2.70
C ASP A 564 -19.79 -7.72 -3.25
N PHE A 565 -18.70 -7.76 -2.49
CA PHE A 565 -17.68 -8.77 -2.70
C PHE A 565 -18.30 -10.18 -2.50
N PRO A 566 -17.88 -11.21 -3.25
CA PRO A 566 -18.44 -12.56 -3.11
C PRO A 566 -18.30 -13.07 -1.67
N SER A 567 -19.44 -13.32 -1.02
CA SER A 567 -19.51 -13.68 0.40
C SER A 567 -19.16 -15.14 0.64
N TYR A 568 -18.34 -15.39 1.66
CA TYR A 568 -17.94 -16.74 2.07
C TYR A 568 -19.10 -17.54 2.66
N PHE A 569 -20.10 -16.84 3.21
CA PHE A 569 -21.30 -17.46 3.79
C PHE A 569 -22.36 -17.81 2.76
N SER A 570 -22.21 -17.32 1.51
CA SER A 570 -23.17 -17.58 0.43
C SER A 570 -22.86 -18.87 -0.32
N ASP A 571 -21.57 -19.19 -0.51
CA ASP A 571 -21.13 -20.43 -1.19
C ASP A 571 -19.77 -20.89 -0.66
N GLN A 572 -19.70 -22.15 -0.23
CA GLN A 572 -18.48 -22.76 0.30
C GLN A 572 -17.33 -22.77 -0.73
N LYS A 573 -17.62 -22.88 -2.04
CA LYS A 573 -16.58 -22.85 -3.09
C LYS A 573 -15.86 -21.52 -3.17
N ILE A 574 -16.54 -20.41 -2.88
CA ILE A 574 -15.92 -19.08 -2.82
C ILE A 574 -14.89 -19.07 -1.68
N TYR A 575 -15.27 -19.59 -0.52
CA TYR A 575 -14.40 -19.70 0.64
C TYR A 575 -13.18 -20.61 0.37
N LEU A 576 -13.42 -21.81 -0.17
CA LEU A 576 -12.33 -22.75 -0.51
C LEU A 576 -11.35 -22.19 -1.53
N LYS A 577 -11.84 -21.39 -2.50
CA LYS A 577 -10.98 -20.72 -3.47
C LYS A 577 -10.09 -19.67 -2.80
N MET A 578 -10.61 -18.93 -1.82
CA MET A 578 -9.79 -18.02 -1.01
C MET A 578 -8.70 -18.79 -0.26
N VAL A 579 -9.01 -19.91 0.40
CA VAL A 579 -8.02 -20.75 1.10
C VAL A 579 -6.89 -21.17 0.17
N GLU A 580 -7.22 -21.77 -0.99
CA GLU A 580 -6.26 -22.21 -2.02
C GLU A 580 -5.31 -21.06 -2.44
N HIS A 581 -5.85 -19.86 -2.65
CA HIS A 581 -5.03 -18.71 -3.05
C HIS A 581 -4.13 -18.21 -1.93
N VAL A 582 -4.62 -18.16 -0.70
CA VAL A 582 -3.85 -17.67 0.43
C VAL A 582 -2.69 -18.61 0.75
N THR A 583 -2.92 -19.92 0.74
CA THR A 583 -1.86 -20.91 0.98
C THR A 583 -0.81 -20.91 -0.13
N ALA A 584 -1.22 -20.78 -1.39
CA ALA A 584 -0.31 -20.57 -2.52
C ALA A 584 0.50 -19.27 -2.39
N TYR A 585 -0.14 -18.18 -1.95
CA TYR A 585 0.46 -16.85 -1.81
C TYR A 585 1.58 -16.83 -0.76
N ILE A 586 1.41 -17.54 0.37
CA ILE A 586 2.40 -17.59 1.45
C ILE A 586 3.42 -18.73 1.33
N LYS A 587 3.25 -19.65 0.37
CA LYS A 587 4.09 -20.85 0.21
C LYS A 587 5.60 -20.56 0.16
N SER A 588 6.01 -19.47 -0.50
CA SER A 588 7.44 -19.09 -0.59
C SER A 588 8.02 -18.50 0.70
N TYR A 589 7.21 -18.42 1.76
CA TYR A 589 7.57 -17.87 3.06
C TYR A 589 7.51 -18.89 4.19
N THR A 590 6.97 -20.08 3.94
CA THR A 590 7.02 -21.23 4.85
C THR A 590 8.33 -21.99 4.65
N ASN A 591 8.81 -22.72 5.67
CA ASN A 591 10.09 -23.46 5.68
C ASN A 591 10.07 -24.69 4.74
N GLY A 592 9.73 -24.52 3.47
CA GLY A 592 9.59 -25.63 2.50
C GLY A 592 8.37 -26.54 2.73
N GLY A 593 7.64 -26.37 3.83
CA GLY A 593 6.40 -27.09 4.12
C GLY A 593 5.25 -26.64 3.23
N THR A 594 4.52 -27.62 2.69
CA THR A 594 3.17 -27.39 2.13
C THR A 594 2.25 -26.96 3.25
N VAL A 595 1.62 -25.79 3.11
CA VAL A 595 0.53 -25.40 4.01
C VAL A 595 -0.64 -26.33 3.68
N ASP A 596 -1.11 -27.07 4.68
CA ASP A 596 -2.25 -27.97 4.52
C ASP A 596 -3.56 -27.18 4.52
N ASP A 597 -4.17 -27.05 3.34
CA ASP A 597 -5.45 -26.34 3.14
C ASP A 597 -6.57 -26.91 4.03
N SER A 598 -6.53 -28.21 4.35
CA SER A 598 -7.59 -28.91 5.10
C SER A 598 -7.77 -28.38 6.53
N LEU A 599 -6.73 -27.76 7.09
CA LEU A 599 -6.77 -27.11 8.40
C LEU A 599 -7.75 -25.93 8.43
N TYR A 600 -8.05 -25.35 7.27
CA TYR A 600 -8.83 -24.12 7.16
C TYR A 600 -10.23 -24.34 6.55
N THR A 601 -10.62 -25.55 6.18
CA THR A 601 -11.89 -25.78 5.46
C THR A 601 -13.13 -25.82 6.37
N ASN A 602 -12.94 -26.03 7.68
CA ASN A 602 -14.04 -26.31 8.62
C ASN A 602 -14.77 -25.08 9.16
N ASN A 603 -14.12 -23.92 9.16
CA ASN A 603 -14.69 -22.66 9.64
C ASN A 603 -14.37 -21.56 8.65
N VAL A 604 -15.30 -20.62 8.44
CA VAL A 604 -15.05 -19.45 7.60
C VAL A 604 -14.14 -18.47 8.36
N ILE A 605 -12.88 -18.37 7.93
CA ILE A 605 -11.86 -17.50 8.53
C ILE A 605 -11.28 -16.51 7.52
N THR A 606 -10.59 -15.47 8.01
CA THR A 606 -9.99 -14.43 7.15
C THR A 606 -8.71 -14.94 6.50
N MET A 607 -8.28 -14.26 5.42
CA MET A 607 -6.92 -14.40 4.88
C MET A 607 -5.86 -14.21 5.98
N ASP A 608 -6.06 -13.23 6.87
CA ASP A 608 -5.17 -12.91 8.00
C ASP A 608 -5.03 -14.06 9.00
N HIS A 609 -6.12 -14.79 9.26
CA HIS A 609 -6.10 -15.97 10.09
C HIS A 609 -5.23 -17.08 9.50
N ILE A 610 -5.40 -17.38 8.20
CA ILE A 610 -4.63 -18.43 7.51
C ILE A 610 -3.14 -18.09 7.49
N ARG A 611 -2.79 -16.88 7.03
CA ARG A 611 -1.38 -16.46 6.99
C ARG A 611 -0.79 -16.34 8.38
N GLY A 612 -1.55 -15.86 9.36
CA GLY A 612 -1.12 -15.70 10.74
C GLY A 612 -0.75 -17.01 11.39
N SER A 613 -1.62 -18.00 11.29
CA SER A 613 -1.38 -19.34 11.84
C SER A 613 -0.21 -20.06 11.14
N ALA A 614 -0.18 -20.09 9.81
CA ALA A 614 0.86 -20.77 9.05
C ALA A 614 2.25 -20.13 9.19
N LEU A 615 2.34 -18.79 9.16
CA LEU A 615 3.61 -18.08 9.23
C LEU A 615 4.15 -17.99 10.65
N LEU A 616 3.30 -17.96 11.68
CA LEU A 616 3.74 -18.01 13.07
C LEU A 616 4.47 -19.32 13.38
N GLN A 617 3.92 -20.47 12.96
CA GLN A 617 4.58 -21.77 13.09
C GLN A 617 5.94 -21.80 12.37
N SER A 618 6.00 -21.21 11.17
CA SER A 618 7.24 -21.10 10.41
C SER A 618 8.27 -20.18 11.10
N ALA A 619 7.83 -19.13 11.79
CA ALA A 619 8.71 -18.23 12.53
C ALA A 619 9.25 -18.86 13.82
N GLN A 620 8.41 -19.59 14.57
CA GLN A 620 8.81 -20.27 15.80
C GLN A 620 9.83 -21.37 15.54
N SER A 621 9.63 -22.19 14.50
CA SER A 621 10.60 -23.22 14.11
C SER A 621 11.97 -22.65 13.74
N LEU A 622 12.04 -21.44 13.17
CA LEU A 622 13.33 -20.79 12.91
C LEU A 622 14.05 -20.38 14.20
N GLU A 623 13.32 -19.92 15.22
CA GLU A 623 13.91 -19.58 16.53
C GLU A 623 14.51 -20.83 17.20
N GLU A 624 13.78 -21.94 17.20
CA GLU A 624 14.24 -23.22 17.76
C GLU A 624 15.51 -23.74 17.06
N GLU A 625 15.56 -23.73 15.72
CA GLU A 625 16.76 -24.17 14.97
C GLU A 625 18.03 -23.34 15.26
N GLU A 626 17.90 -22.06 15.62
CA GLU A 626 19.04 -21.22 15.99
C GLU A 626 19.48 -21.43 17.44
N GLU A 627 18.53 -21.66 18.37
CA GLU A 627 18.84 -21.98 19.76
C GLU A 627 19.68 -23.27 19.82
N ASP A 628 19.26 -24.33 19.12
CA ASP A 628 19.98 -25.60 19.02
C ASP A 628 21.41 -25.42 18.45
N LYS A 629 21.56 -24.65 17.37
CA LYS A 629 22.88 -24.35 16.79
C LYS A 629 23.77 -23.56 17.74
N SER A 630 23.19 -22.65 18.53
CA SER A 630 23.92 -21.85 19.51
C SER A 630 24.41 -22.69 20.70
N GLU A 631 23.60 -23.66 21.14
CA GLU A 631 23.96 -24.60 22.21
C GLU A 631 25.05 -25.57 21.76
N ASP A 632 24.97 -26.09 20.53
CA ASP A 632 26.00 -26.95 19.95
C ASP A 632 27.36 -26.25 19.84
N VAL A 633 27.37 -24.98 19.43
CA VAL A 633 28.60 -24.17 19.37
C VAL A 633 29.16 -23.91 20.77
N LYS A 634 28.32 -23.61 21.75
CA LYS A 634 28.74 -23.47 23.16
C LYS A 634 29.30 -24.78 23.69
N HIS A 635 28.64 -25.92 23.47
CA HIS A 635 29.11 -27.22 23.92
C HIS A 635 30.46 -27.62 23.29
N ARG A 636 30.70 -27.28 22.02
CA ARG A 636 32.01 -27.46 21.37
C ARG A 636 33.07 -26.52 21.95
N ALA A 637 32.73 -25.27 22.25
CA ALA A 637 33.65 -24.33 22.90
C ALA A 637 34.03 -24.77 24.33
N TYR A 638 33.08 -25.30 25.10
CA TYR A 638 33.34 -25.85 26.44
C TYR A 638 34.17 -27.14 26.41
N LYS A 639 34.00 -28.00 25.39
CA LYS A 639 34.86 -29.19 25.20
C LYS A 639 36.31 -28.83 24.84
N ASN A 640 36.54 -27.71 24.16
CA ASN A 640 37.87 -27.26 23.77
C ASN A 640 38.60 -26.42 24.84
N LEU A 641 37.91 -26.00 25.91
CA LEU A 641 38.50 -25.32 27.07
C LEU A 641 38.76 -26.27 28.25
N GLY A 642 38.35 -27.53 28.14
CA GLY A 642 38.53 -28.58 29.16
C GLY A 642 39.55 -29.66 28.80
N SER A 643 40.45 -29.40 27.84
CA SER A 643 41.53 -30.31 27.41
C SER A 643 42.91 -29.71 27.64
#